data_AF-A0A423FGQ8-F1
#
_entry.id   AF-A0A423FGQ8-F1
#
_cell.length_a   1.000
_cell.length_b   1.000
_cell.length_c   1.000
_cell.angle_alpha   90.00
_cell.angle_beta   90.00
_cell.angle_gamma   90.00
#
_symmetry.space_group_name_H-M   'P 1'
#
loop_
_entity.id
_entity.type
_entity.pdbx_description
1 polymer ?
#
loop_
_entity_poly.entity_id
_entity_poly.type
_entity_poly.pdbx_seq_one_letter_code
_entity_poly.pdbx_strand_id
1 'polypeptide(L)'
;MKWSVPPFRLVAPLLVLALSACSSQQAPKPLLVDSELGQPLAETRSNGETLQDRLREPVPKAPVQHRVTNSARGHAPAVVKARNPLGDQPVQLNFVDADIQAVVRALSRATGQQFLVDPRVKGNLTLVSEGQVPAHQAYDMLLAALRMQGFSVVDVGGVAQVVPEADAKLLGGPIYSAGSSGMQTRTFRLQYENAVNLIPVLRPIVSPNNPINAYPGNNSIVITDYAENLARVAQIINGIDTPSAIDTDVVMVQNGIAVDIAAMVSELLETQGADQTQKINVIGDPRSNSIIIRSGSPERTELARNLIYKLDNAQSNPSNMHVVYLRNAQAGKLAQSLRGLLTGESDSGVSDDARGKLSAMGGNGKNSQGAGNAQNSSGTPTGSGVQSGYGQSTGSTDTASGTSKDQDTAFSAGGVTIQADATTNTLLISAPDPLYRNLREVIDMLDQRRAQVVIESLIVEVGEDDATEFGVQWQAGNLGGKGGFGGVNLGGSGVNGKPGSPTSIDVLPKGLNVGLVNGTVDIPGIGKVLDLKVLARALKSKGGTNVLSTPNLLTLDNEAASIFVGQTIPFVTGSYVTGGGGTSNNPFQTVQREEVGLKLNVRPQISEGGTVKLDIYQEVSTVDTRASVEAGTVTNKRAIDTSILLDDGQIMVLGGLLQDGYSQSNDAVPWLSDIPGLGALFRNEKRSVNKTNLMVFLRPYIIRDSGAGRSITLNRYEFMRRAQGGLQPEHSWAMPDVQAPQLPSVEKAIPRGRP
;
A
#
# COMPACT_ATOMS: atom_id res chain seq x y z
N MET A 1 -39.84 -58.14 -65.08
CA MET A 1 -40.46 -59.47 -64.89
C MET A 1 -40.94 -59.57 -63.45
N LYS A 2 -42.23 -59.86 -63.27
CA LYS A 2 -42.90 -60.07 -61.97
C LYS A 2 -42.42 -61.39 -61.35
N TRP A 3 -42.40 -61.46 -60.02
CA TRP A 3 -42.91 -62.56 -59.17
C TRP A 3 -42.64 -62.19 -57.69
N SER A 4 -43.64 -61.89 -56.85
CA SER A 4 -44.74 -62.73 -56.32
C SER A 4 -44.41 -63.17 -54.89
N VAL A 5 -44.93 -62.42 -53.92
CA VAL A 5 -44.98 -62.73 -52.49
C VAL A 5 -46.28 -63.49 -52.19
N PRO A 6 -46.27 -64.60 -51.45
CA PRO A 6 -47.47 -65.17 -50.85
C PRO A 6 -47.67 -64.69 -49.39
N PRO A 7 -48.91 -64.40 -48.95
CA PRO A 7 -49.21 -64.09 -47.55
C PRO A 7 -49.67 -65.34 -46.79
N PHE A 8 -49.11 -65.60 -45.61
CA PHE A 8 -49.64 -66.56 -44.65
C PHE A 8 -50.34 -65.80 -43.52
N ARG A 9 -51.61 -66.12 -43.29
CA ARG A 9 -52.47 -65.61 -42.21
C ARG A 9 -52.59 -66.66 -41.10
N LEU A 10 -52.80 -66.14 -39.88
CA LEU A 10 -53.58 -66.70 -38.75
C LEU A 10 -52.97 -67.86 -37.94
N VAL A 11 -52.52 -67.55 -36.70
CA VAL A 11 -53.04 -68.14 -35.44
C VAL A 11 -52.89 -67.13 -34.27
N ALA A 12 -54.04 -66.83 -33.65
CA ALA A 12 -54.37 -66.40 -32.28
C ALA A 12 -53.70 -65.18 -31.58
N PRO A 13 -54.51 -64.23 -31.06
CA PRO A 13 -54.10 -63.10 -30.22
C PRO A 13 -54.30 -63.37 -28.72
N LEU A 14 -53.39 -62.89 -27.87
CA LEU A 14 -53.62 -62.77 -26.43
C LEU A 14 -52.76 -61.61 -25.89
N LEU A 15 -53.39 -60.76 -25.07
CA LEU A 15 -52.78 -59.71 -24.23
C LEU A 15 -52.73 -58.26 -24.78
N VAL A 16 -53.91 -57.73 -25.13
CA VAL A 16 -54.22 -56.29 -25.09
C VAL A 16 -54.87 -55.99 -23.75
N LEU A 17 -54.17 -55.34 -22.83
CA LEU A 17 -54.75 -54.74 -21.61
C LEU A 17 -53.74 -53.76 -20.98
N ALA A 18 -53.73 -52.50 -21.47
CA ALA A 18 -53.27 -51.31 -20.72
C ALA A 18 -53.42 -50.04 -21.60
N LEU A 19 -54.65 -49.55 -21.76
CA LEU A 19 -54.92 -48.20 -22.29
C LEU A 19 -56.20 -47.67 -21.61
N SER A 20 -56.04 -47.02 -20.47
CA SER A 20 -57.10 -46.18 -19.87
C SER A 20 -56.50 -45.32 -18.75
N ALA A 21 -56.07 -44.10 -19.09
CA ALA A 21 -56.05 -42.96 -18.19
C ALA A 21 -55.79 -41.67 -19.00
N CYS A 22 -56.84 -41.19 -19.68
CA CYS A 22 -56.96 -39.77 -20.00
C CYS A 22 -57.69 -39.11 -18.83
N SER A 23 -57.04 -38.20 -18.11
CA SER A 23 -57.73 -37.22 -17.27
C SER A 23 -57.10 -35.86 -17.46
N SER A 24 -57.86 -35.02 -18.16
CA SER A 24 -57.72 -33.57 -18.30
C SER A 24 -57.78 -32.87 -16.94
N GLN A 25 -56.87 -31.93 -16.67
CA GLN A 25 -57.07 -30.98 -15.57
C GLN A 25 -56.76 -29.55 -16.01
N GLN A 26 -57.75 -28.71 -15.73
CA GLN A 26 -58.05 -27.42 -16.29
C GLN A 26 -57.33 -26.30 -15.51
N ALA A 27 -56.95 -25.24 -16.23
CA ALA A 27 -56.38 -24.02 -15.66
C ALA A 27 -57.39 -23.29 -14.75
N PRO A 28 -56.96 -22.65 -13.66
CA PRO A 28 -57.72 -21.60 -13.03
C PRO A 28 -57.15 -20.21 -13.36
N LYS A 29 -58.04 -19.32 -13.77
CA LYS A 29 -57.89 -17.86 -13.86
C LYS A 29 -59.25 -17.27 -13.42
N PRO A 30 -59.32 -16.01 -12.98
CA PRO A 30 -58.88 -15.45 -11.71
C PRO A 30 -60.10 -14.94 -10.88
N LEU A 31 -59.93 -14.57 -9.62
CA LEU A 31 -60.91 -13.75 -8.90
C LEU A 31 -60.25 -12.55 -8.22
N LEU A 32 -60.94 -11.42 -8.40
CA LEU A 32 -60.68 -10.03 -8.02
C LEU A 32 -61.12 -9.75 -6.58
N VAL A 33 -60.91 -8.48 -6.16
CA VAL A 33 -61.53 -7.72 -5.04
C VAL A 33 -60.68 -7.76 -3.75
N ASP A 34 -60.22 -6.68 -3.08
CA ASP A 34 -60.28 -5.20 -3.19
C ASP A 34 -59.01 -4.64 -2.49
N SER A 35 -58.26 -3.69 -3.06
CA SER A 35 -58.37 -2.23 -2.88
C SER A 35 -58.41 -1.72 -1.43
N GLU A 36 -57.25 -1.29 -0.92
CA GLU A 36 -57.10 -0.12 -0.03
C GLU A 36 -55.79 0.60 -0.44
N LEU A 37 -55.96 1.73 -1.14
CA LEU A 37 -54.98 2.82 -1.27
C LEU A 37 -54.72 3.43 0.13
N GLY A 38 -53.67 4.16 0.45
CA GLY A 38 -52.57 4.71 -0.32
C GLY A 38 -51.86 5.78 0.54
N GLN A 39 -50.52 5.77 0.45
CA GLN A 39 -49.59 6.91 0.50
C GLN A 39 -49.60 7.90 1.72
N PRO A 40 -48.78 8.98 1.71
CA PRO A 40 -47.64 9.09 2.63
C PRO A 40 -47.69 10.40 3.44
N LEU A 41 -46.91 10.59 4.49
CA LEU A 41 -46.72 11.95 5.03
C LEU A 41 -45.31 12.20 5.54
N ALA A 42 -44.82 13.34 5.07
CA ALA A 42 -43.59 14.02 5.40
C ALA A 42 -43.68 14.76 6.74
N GLU A 43 -42.50 15.16 7.24
CA GLU A 43 -42.16 16.39 7.98
C GLU A 43 -43.14 16.99 9.00
N THR A 44 -42.65 17.21 10.23
CA THR A 44 -42.51 18.53 10.91
C THR A 44 -42.06 18.28 12.35
N ARG A 45 -40.88 18.80 12.75
CA ARG A 45 -40.63 20.03 13.52
C ARG A 45 -41.31 20.14 14.89
N SER A 46 -40.43 20.40 15.86
CA SER A 46 -40.52 21.28 17.04
C SER A 46 -41.80 21.29 17.88
N ASN A 47 -41.62 21.09 19.18
CA ASN A 47 -41.72 22.08 20.26
C ASN A 47 -41.28 21.36 21.55
N GLY A 48 -40.44 21.90 22.43
CA GLY A 48 -40.64 23.17 23.12
C GLY A 48 -41.70 22.94 24.20
N GLU A 49 -41.33 22.58 25.43
CA GLU A 49 -41.36 23.41 26.66
C GLU A 49 -41.95 22.51 27.77
N THR A 50 -41.71 22.57 29.08
CA THR A 50 -41.14 23.55 30.02
C THR A 50 -40.87 22.83 31.36
N LEU A 51 -40.07 23.47 32.23
CA LEU A 51 -40.08 23.56 33.71
C LEU A 51 -38.60 23.78 34.14
N GLN A 52 -38.08 25.01 34.23
CA GLN A 52 -38.11 25.92 35.40
C GLN A 52 -37.91 25.14 36.72
N ASP A 53 -36.97 25.44 37.63
CA ASP A 53 -36.45 26.72 38.09
C ASP A 53 -35.29 26.45 39.08
N ARG A 54 -34.23 27.26 39.07
CA ARG A 54 -33.53 27.73 40.29
C ARG A 54 -32.41 28.72 39.95
N LEU A 55 -32.73 29.98 40.23
CA LEU A 55 -31.86 31.15 40.36
C LEU A 55 -30.58 30.91 41.18
N ARG A 56 -29.43 31.42 40.66
CA ARG A 56 -28.57 32.41 41.35
C ARG A 56 -27.37 32.84 40.50
N GLU A 57 -27.32 34.13 40.20
CA GLU A 57 -26.10 34.87 39.85
C GLU A 57 -25.25 35.11 41.10
N PRO A 58 -23.91 35.22 40.95
CA PRO A 58 -23.31 36.53 41.22
C PRO A 58 -22.15 36.94 40.27
N VAL A 59 -22.26 38.19 39.80
CA VAL A 59 -21.25 39.26 39.59
C VAL A 59 -19.76 38.88 39.33
N PRO A 60 -19.13 39.38 38.25
CA PRO A 60 -17.71 39.21 37.97
C PRO A 60 -16.80 40.16 38.78
N LYS A 61 -15.65 39.64 39.27
CA LYS A 61 -14.59 40.43 39.93
C LYS A 61 -13.59 40.98 38.90
N ALA A 62 -13.27 42.26 39.05
CA ALA A 62 -12.25 43.00 38.31
C ALA A 62 -10.81 42.60 38.69
N PRO A 63 -9.81 42.82 37.81
CA PRO A 63 -8.44 42.36 37.99
C PRO A 63 -7.65 43.18 39.04
N VAL A 64 -6.81 42.47 39.79
CA VAL A 64 -5.94 43.02 40.84
C VAL A 64 -4.70 43.65 40.20
N GLN A 65 -4.54 44.97 40.34
CA GLN A 65 -3.31 45.67 40.02
C GLN A 65 -2.29 45.48 41.15
N HIS A 66 -1.14 44.88 40.85
CA HIS A 66 -0.01 44.87 41.77
C HIS A 66 0.62 46.26 41.81
N ARG A 67 0.28 47.01 42.86
CA ARG A 67 0.94 48.25 43.25
C ARG A 67 2.34 47.92 43.77
N VAL A 68 3.35 48.09 42.93
CA VAL A 68 4.76 48.06 43.35
C VAL A 68 4.96 49.16 44.39
N THR A 69 5.20 48.76 45.63
CA THR A 69 5.54 49.65 46.73
C THR A 69 6.93 50.21 46.48
N ASN A 70 6.99 51.49 46.13
CA ASN A 70 8.22 52.26 46.02
C ASN A 70 8.76 52.53 47.44
N SER A 71 9.49 51.56 48.00
CA SER A 71 10.16 51.67 49.29
C SER A 71 11.67 51.70 49.08
N ALA A 72 12.20 52.89 48.85
CA ALA A 72 13.57 53.27 49.23
C ALA A 72 13.82 54.74 48.83
N ARG A 73 13.26 55.68 49.61
CA ARG A 73 13.86 57.02 49.69
C ARG A 73 15.21 56.86 50.40
N GLY A 74 16.25 56.62 49.60
CA GLY A 74 17.61 56.92 50.00
C GLY A 74 17.67 58.39 50.39
N HIS A 75 18.22 58.67 51.56
CA HIS A 75 18.43 60.02 52.05
C HIS A 75 19.18 60.83 50.99
N ALA A 76 18.54 61.89 50.48
CA ALA A 76 19.27 62.95 49.82
C ALA A 76 20.24 63.53 50.87
N PRO A 77 21.57 63.53 50.65
CA PRO A 77 22.46 64.26 51.54
C PRO A 77 22.03 65.72 51.50
N ALA A 78 21.83 66.31 52.67
CA ALA A 78 21.63 67.74 52.81
C ALA A 78 22.74 68.45 52.04
N VAL A 79 22.36 69.33 51.10
CA VAL A 79 23.30 70.22 50.42
C VAL A 79 23.89 71.13 51.48
N VAL A 80 25.05 70.75 52.01
CA VAL A 80 25.90 71.63 52.79
C VAL A 80 26.29 72.75 51.81
N LYS A 81 25.76 73.96 52.02
CA LYS A 81 26.28 75.16 51.36
C LYS A 81 27.80 75.15 51.55
N ALA A 82 28.55 75.01 50.46
CA ALA A 82 29.99 75.10 50.48
C ALA A 82 30.36 76.41 51.19
N ARG A 83 31.08 76.32 52.31
CA ARG A 83 31.69 77.50 52.91
C ARG A 83 32.70 78.00 51.90
N ASN A 84 32.47 79.18 51.34
CA ASN A 84 33.36 79.83 50.38
C ASN A 84 34.74 80.02 51.07
N PRO A 85 35.80 79.30 50.66
CA PRO A 85 37.09 79.35 51.33
C PRO A 85 37.86 80.64 51.03
N LEU A 86 37.41 81.47 50.07
CA LEU A 86 38.10 82.69 49.63
C LEU A 86 37.61 84.00 50.30
N GLY A 87 36.61 83.94 51.18
CA GLY A 87 36.04 85.13 51.84
C GLY A 87 35.29 86.07 50.86
N ASP A 88 34.40 86.91 51.39
CA ASP A 88 33.61 87.87 50.59
C ASP A 88 34.27 89.26 50.56
N GLN A 89 35.61 89.31 50.59
CA GLN A 89 36.31 90.59 50.52
C GLN A 89 36.10 91.22 49.12
N PRO A 90 35.66 92.48 49.05
CA PRO A 90 35.48 93.16 47.77
C PRO A 90 36.85 93.51 47.18
N VAL A 91 37.12 93.02 45.97
CA VAL A 91 38.34 93.29 45.19
C VAL A 91 37.94 94.04 43.93
N GLN A 92 38.64 95.13 43.62
CA GLN A 92 38.50 95.84 42.35
C GLN A 92 39.57 95.36 41.38
N LEU A 93 39.16 94.95 40.18
CA LEU A 93 40.03 94.41 39.14
C LEU A 93 40.14 95.43 38.00
N ASN A 94 41.33 96.01 37.82
CA ASN A 94 41.61 96.89 36.69
C ASN A 94 43.03 96.61 36.16
N PHE A 95 43.15 95.54 35.40
CA PHE A 95 44.38 95.13 34.74
C PHE A 95 44.15 95.24 33.23
N VAL A 96 44.83 96.17 32.58
CA VAL A 96 44.81 96.32 31.12
C VAL A 96 46.19 95.95 30.61
N ASP A 97 46.26 94.95 29.74
CA ASP A 97 47.52 94.48 29.15
C ASP A 97 48.62 94.14 30.19
N ALA A 98 48.23 93.61 31.34
CA ALA A 98 49.15 93.34 32.44
C ALA A 98 49.79 91.96 32.31
N ASP A 99 51.06 91.83 32.70
CA ASP A 99 51.75 90.52 32.76
C ASP A 99 50.97 89.56 33.67
N ILE A 100 50.69 88.34 33.17
CA ILE A 100 49.99 87.28 33.92
C ILE A 100 50.63 87.06 35.30
N GLN A 101 51.97 87.12 35.41
CA GLN A 101 52.65 86.94 36.69
C GLN A 101 52.35 88.07 37.68
N ALA A 102 52.16 89.30 37.17
CA ALA A 102 51.80 90.46 37.97
C ALA A 102 50.33 90.37 38.43
N VAL A 103 49.43 89.96 37.53
CA VAL A 103 47.99 89.79 37.84
C VAL A 103 47.77 88.68 38.88
N VAL A 104 48.40 87.52 38.71
CA VAL A 104 48.30 86.39 39.66
C VAL A 104 48.87 86.77 41.03
N ARG A 105 49.97 87.53 41.09
CA ARG A 105 50.57 88.00 42.35
C ARG A 105 49.74 89.10 43.04
N ALA A 106 49.05 89.94 42.26
CA ALA A 106 48.13 90.94 42.81
C ALA A 106 46.90 90.26 43.41
N LEU A 107 46.35 89.27 42.70
CA LEU A 107 45.22 88.48 43.18
C LEU A 107 45.62 87.57 44.35
N SER A 108 46.82 87.00 44.38
CA SER A 108 47.31 86.19 45.52
C SER A 108 47.31 86.98 46.83
N ARG A 109 47.63 88.28 46.76
CA ARG A 109 47.59 89.20 47.92
C ARG A 109 46.17 89.59 48.30
N ALA A 110 45.28 89.73 47.31
CA ALA A 110 43.89 90.15 47.53
C ALA A 110 42.98 89.01 48.00
N THR A 111 43.20 87.78 47.53
CA THR A 111 42.38 86.61 47.84
C THR A 111 42.99 85.70 48.92
N GLY A 112 44.24 85.95 49.32
CA GLY A 112 44.96 85.15 50.32
C GLY A 112 45.38 83.76 49.83
N GLN A 113 45.16 83.42 48.55
CA GLN A 113 45.61 82.16 47.98
C GLN A 113 47.05 82.23 47.50
N GLN A 114 47.83 81.20 47.86
CA GLN A 114 49.19 81.04 47.37
C GLN A 114 49.17 80.44 45.96
N PHE A 115 49.71 81.20 45.00
CA PHE A 115 49.92 80.71 43.63
C PHE A 115 51.40 80.39 43.39
N LEU A 116 51.65 79.30 42.67
CA LEU A 116 52.95 78.95 42.11
C LEU A 116 52.85 79.02 40.58
N VAL A 117 53.52 79.99 39.97
CA VAL A 117 53.45 80.19 38.51
C VAL A 117 54.67 79.54 37.85
N ASP A 118 54.46 78.66 36.89
CA ASP A 118 55.54 78.06 36.09
C ASP A 118 56.22 79.15 35.22
N PRO A 119 57.57 79.20 35.12
CA PRO A 119 58.29 80.14 34.27
C PRO A 119 57.86 80.16 32.78
N ARG A 120 57.20 79.09 32.32
CA ARG A 120 56.66 78.96 30.95
C ARG A 120 55.37 79.75 30.73
N VAL A 121 54.71 80.22 31.80
CA VAL A 121 53.52 81.08 31.71
C VAL A 121 53.97 82.51 31.41
N LYS A 122 53.97 82.86 30.12
CA LYS A 122 54.27 84.21 29.61
C LYS A 122 53.08 84.70 28.79
N GLY A 123 52.66 85.92 29.03
CA GLY A 123 51.57 86.56 28.30
C GLY A 123 51.05 87.78 29.02
N ASN A 124 50.29 88.57 28.29
CA ASN A 124 49.52 89.67 28.82
C ASN A 124 48.06 89.22 29.04
N LEU A 125 47.43 89.78 30.06
CA LEU A 125 46.04 89.55 30.37
C LEU A 125 45.34 90.88 30.63
N THR A 126 44.13 91.00 30.07
CA THR A 126 43.22 92.10 30.39
C THR A 126 42.09 91.56 31.26
N LEU A 127 41.96 92.10 32.46
CA LEU A 127 40.96 91.75 33.45
C LEU A 127 40.38 93.04 34.05
N VAL A 128 39.19 93.42 33.60
CA VAL A 128 38.52 94.67 34.01
C VAL A 128 37.18 94.35 34.63
N SER A 129 36.90 94.93 35.79
CA SER A 129 35.59 94.95 36.42
C SER A 129 35.15 96.39 36.69
N GLU A 130 33.92 96.74 36.28
CA GLU A 130 33.34 98.07 36.48
C GLU A 130 32.92 98.35 37.94
N GLY A 131 32.89 97.32 38.80
CA GLY A 131 32.54 97.41 40.22
C GLY A 131 33.40 96.51 41.13
N GLN A 132 33.21 96.63 42.45
CA GLN A 132 33.85 95.75 43.42
C GLN A 132 33.27 94.32 43.30
N VAL A 133 34.14 93.34 43.07
CA VAL A 133 33.78 91.94 42.87
C VAL A 133 34.19 91.15 44.11
N PRO A 134 33.36 90.23 44.64
CA PRO A 134 33.79 89.38 45.74
C PRO A 134 34.95 88.49 45.30
N ALA A 135 35.86 88.16 46.23
CA ALA A 135 37.10 87.43 45.95
C ALA A 135 36.90 86.10 45.19
N HIS A 136 35.79 85.39 45.40
CA HIS A 136 35.46 84.17 44.65
C HIS A 136 35.21 84.44 43.17
N GLN A 137 34.43 85.48 42.85
CA GLN A 137 34.09 85.81 41.47
C GLN A 137 35.29 86.46 40.77
N ALA A 138 36.13 87.20 41.50
CA ALA A 138 37.41 87.68 41.01
C ALA A 138 38.37 86.51 40.65
N TYR A 139 38.37 85.45 41.45
CA TYR A 139 39.12 84.23 41.18
C TYR A 139 38.57 83.47 39.95
N ASP A 140 37.24 83.31 39.83
CA ASP A 140 36.63 82.68 38.66
C ASP A 140 36.90 83.47 37.36
N MET A 141 36.86 84.80 37.43
CA MET A 141 37.24 85.66 36.29
C MET A 141 38.70 85.49 35.88
N LEU A 142 39.62 85.34 36.85
CA LEU A 142 41.03 85.01 36.57
C LEU A 142 41.15 83.63 35.90
N LEU A 143 40.44 82.61 36.39
CA LEU A 143 40.47 81.28 35.80
C LEU A 143 39.94 81.29 34.36
N ALA A 144 38.84 82.00 34.10
CA ALA A 144 38.30 82.16 32.75
C ALA A 144 39.28 82.89 31.83
N ALA A 145 39.93 83.93 32.32
CA ALA A 145 40.98 84.67 31.63
C ALA A 145 42.21 83.82 31.30
N LEU A 146 42.71 83.05 32.26
CA LEU A 146 43.84 82.12 32.08
C LEU A 146 43.49 81.02 31.06
N ARG A 147 42.25 80.52 31.11
CA ARG A 147 41.73 79.55 30.14
C ARG A 147 41.74 80.10 28.71
N MET A 148 41.36 81.35 28.50
CA MET A 148 41.41 81.97 27.16
C MET A 148 42.83 82.04 26.60
N GLN A 149 43.84 82.12 27.47
CA GLN A 149 45.25 82.15 27.11
C GLN A 149 45.92 80.77 27.11
N GLY A 150 45.17 79.68 27.28
CA GLY A 150 45.70 78.30 27.24
C GLY A 150 46.45 77.86 28.52
N PHE A 151 46.22 78.56 29.63
CA PHE A 151 46.78 78.21 30.94
C PHE A 151 45.66 77.69 31.86
N SER A 152 46.02 76.75 32.73
CA SER A 152 45.10 76.20 33.73
C SER A 152 45.72 76.26 35.11
N VAL A 153 44.86 76.42 36.11
CA VAL A 153 45.24 76.33 37.52
C VAL A 153 44.94 74.91 38.01
N VAL A 154 45.90 74.29 38.68
CA VAL A 154 45.77 72.98 39.31
C VAL A 154 46.16 73.12 40.78
N ASP A 155 45.32 72.64 41.69
CA ASP A 155 45.63 72.63 43.12
C ASP A 155 46.41 71.36 43.48
N VAL A 156 47.66 71.52 43.91
CA VAL A 156 48.53 70.43 44.35
C VAL A 156 49.00 70.74 45.77
N GLY A 157 48.44 70.03 46.76
CA GLY A 157 48.86 70.16 48.15
C GLY A 157 48.51 71.49 48.82
N GLY A 158 47.41 72.15 48.41
CA GLY A 158 46.96 73.42 48.98
C GLY A 158 47.64 74.66 48.39
N VAL A 159 48.36 74.50 47.27
CA VAL A 159 48.99 75.56 46.50
C VAL A 159 48.46 75.51 45.07
N ALA A 160 47.94 76.63 44.58
CA ALA A 160 47.39 76.76 43.23
C ALA A 160 48.53 76.93 42.21
N GLN A 161 48.85 75.90 41.44
CA GLN A 161 49.88 75.95 40.42
C GLN A 161 49.29 76.40 39.09
N VAL A 162 49.85 77.47 38.49
CA VAL A 162 49.48 77.94 37.15
C VAL A 162 50.43 77.31 36.14
N VAL A 163 49.90 76.45 35.28
CA VAL A 163 50.66 75.67 34.30
C VAL A 163 49.99 75.74 32.91
N PRO A 164 50.71 75.48 31.82
CA PRO A 164 50.10 75.26 30.51
C PRO A 164 49.04 74.15 30.55
N GLU A 165 47.94 74.30 29.81
CA GLU A 165 46.83 73.33 29.80
C GLU A 165 47.27 71.90 29.45
N ALA A 166 48.29 71.75 28.60
CA ALA A 166 48.87 70.46 28.25
C ALA A 166 49.47 69.72 29.46
N ASP A 167 50.15 70.44 30.36
CA ASP A 167 50.81 69.87 31.54
C ASP A 167 49.81 69.66 32.69
N ALA A 168 48.77 70.50 32.77
CA ALA A 168 47.69 70.35 33.75
C ALA A 168 46.91 69.02 33.60
N LYS A 169 46.97 68.37 32.44
CA LYS A 169 46.38 67.03 32.22
C LYS A 169 47.13 65.92 32.95
N LEU A 170 48.45 66.10 33.14
CA LEU A 170 49.32 65.12 33.78
C LEU A 170 49.39 65.32 35.30
N LEU A 171 49.28 66.57 35.75
CA LEU A 171 49.27 66.97 37.17
C LEU A 171 47.89 66.81 37.83
N GLY A 172 46.95 66.14 37.16
CA GLY A 172 45.51 66.10 37.44
C GLY A 172 45.12 66.08 38.93
N GLY A 173 44.17 66.94 39.27
CA GLY A 173 43.65 67.09 40.62
C GLY A 173 42.89 65.85 41.13
N PRO A 174 42.46 65.86 42.41
CA PRO A 174 41.78 64.74 43.04
C PRO A 174 40.55 64.29 42.25
N ILE A 175 40.33 62.96 42.24
CA ILE A 175 39.12 62.34 41.68
C ILE A 175 37.96 62.78 42.57
N TYR A 176 37.29 63.85 42.15
CA TYR A 176 36.13 64.49 42.79
C TYR A 176 36.44 65.28 44.08
N SER A 177 36.38 66.62 43.97
CA SER A 177 36.20 67.52 45.11
C SER A 177 35.10 68.53 44.77
N ALA A 178 34.00 68.50 45.52
CA ALA A 178 32.87 69.40 45.31
C ALA A 178 33.28 70.84 45.65
N GLY A 179 33.30 71.72 44.63
CA GLY A 179 33.66 73.14 44.78
C GLY A 179 35.08 73.52 44.35
N SER A 180 35.84 72.61 43.73
CA SER A 180 37.13 72.93 43.12
C SER A 180 36.96 73.42 41.68
N SER A 181 37.29 74.70 41.42
CA SER A 181 37.37 75.27 40.07
C SER A 181 38.71 74.91 39.45
N GLY A 182 38.70 73.97 38.50
CA GLY A 182 39.90 73.47 37.81
C GLY A 182 39.57 72.31 36.86
N MET A 183 40.58 71.80 36.15
CA MET A 183 40.43 70.59 35.34
C MET A 183 40.35 69.35 36.23
N GLN A 184 39.37 68.49 35.97
CA GLN A 184 39.10 67.27 36.72
C GLN A 184 38.87 66.10 35.78
N THR A 185 39.16 64.88 36.26
CA THR A 185 38.81 63.64 35.56
C THR A 185 37.66 62.98 36.29
N ARG A 186 36.54 62.78 35.59
CA ARG A 186 35.33 62.14 36.15
C ARG A 186 34.95 60.91 35.32
N THR A 187 34.64 59.83 36.04
CA THR A 187 34.09 58.60 35.46
C THR A 187 32.57 58.61 35.58
N PHE A 188 31.87 58.41 34.46
CA PHE A 188 30.43 58.24 34.37
C PHE A 188 30.12 56.77 34.06
N ARG A 189 29.23 56.13 34.84
CA ARG A 189 28.78 54.77 34.57
C ARG A 189 27.37 54.82 34.00
N LEU A 190 27.16 54.14 32.88
CA LEU A 190 25.89 54.09 32.16
C LEU A 190 25.16 52.78 32.47
N GLN A 191 23.83 52.84 32.56
CA GLN A 191 22.98 51.71 32.95
C GLN A 191 22.28 51.04 31.76
N TYR A 192 21.79 51.83 30.82
CA TYR A 192 20.91 51.39 29.75
C TYR A 192 21.56 51.53 28.36
N GLU A 193 22.29 52.62 28.14
CA GLU A 193 22.96 52.89 26.85
C GLU A 193 24.42 52.45 26.82
N ASN A 194 24.93 52.17 25.62
CA ASN A 194 26.33 51.75 25.46
C ASN A 194 27.30 52.95 25.49
N ALA A 195 28.36 52.84 26.30
CA ALA A 195 29.38 53.87 26.46
C ALA A 195 30.07 54.31 25.16
N VAL A 196 30.25 53.39 24.20
CA VAL A 196 30.87 53.69 22.89
C VAL A 196 29.94 54.53 22.02
N ASN A 197 28.63 54.26 22.07
CA ASN A 197 27.63 54.95 21.27
C ASN A 197 27.44 56.42 21.67
N LEU A 198 27.82 56.79 22.91
CA LEU A 198 27.73 58.16 23.39
C LEU A 198 28.94 59.03 23.00
N ILE A 199 30.07 58.46 22.60
CA ILE A 199 31.27 59.26 22.23
C ILE A 199 30.98 60.28 21.12
N PRO A 200 30.33 59.90 20.00
CA PRO A 200 30.03 60.85 18.91
C PRO A 200 29.12 61.99 19.36
N VAL A 201 28.21 61.72 20.30
CA VAL A 201 27.26 62.70 20.83
C VAL A 201 27.93 63.65 21.82
N LEU A 202 28.87 63.15 22.64
CA LEU A 202 29.54 63.93 23.69
C LEU A 202 30.77 64.70 23.18
N ARG A 203 31.41 64.26 22.10
CA ARG A 203 32.65 64.86 21.57
C ARG A 203 32.55 66.35 21.19
N PRO A 204 31.44 66.87 20.63
CA PRO A 204 31.31 68.31 20.38
C PRO A 204 31.19 69.18 21.64
N ILE A 205 30.82 68.58 22.78
CA ILE A 205 30.56 69.31 24.04
C ILE A 205 31.81 69.32 24.94
N VAL A 206 32.68 68.32 24.82
CA VAL A 206 33.99 68.28 25.50
C VAL A 206 34.99 69.20 24.80
N SER A 207 35.87 69.86 25.56
CA SER A 207 36.89 70.75 24.99
C SER A 207 37.76 70.01 23.95
N PRO A 208 38.09 70.59 22.77
CA PRO A 208 38.68 69.87 21.63
C PRO A 208 39.99 69.12 21.91
N ASN A 209 40.78 69.60 22.88
CA ASN A 209 42.08 69.05 23.22
C ASN A 209 42.04 68.03 24.37
N ASN A 210 40.85 67.70 24.91
CA ASN A 210 40.71 66.88 26.10
C ASN A 210 40.31 65.43 25.78
N PRO A 211 40.90 64.43 26.48
CA PRO A 211 40.62 63.03 26.19
C PRO A 211 39.23 62.61 26.71
N ILE A 212 38.54 61.82 25.88
CA ILE A 212 37.30 61.11 26.22
C ILE A 212 37.47 59.64 25.84
N ASN A 213 37.39 58.75 26.84
CA ASN A 213 37.56 57.32 26.65
C ASN A 213 36.35 56.57 27.21
N ALA A 214 35.79 55.66 26.42
CA ALA A 214 34.79 54.71 26.88
C ALA A 214 35.44 53.36 27.18
N TYR A 215 35.05 52.75 28.27
CA TYR A 215 35.35 51.38 28.65
C TYR A 215 34.09 50.54 28.48
N PRO A 216 33.98 49.74 27.41
CA PRO A 216 32.79 48.92 27.15
C PRO A 216 32.57 47.86 28.23
N GLY A 217 33.63 47.32 28.83
CA GLY A 217 33.56 46.19 29.76
C GLY A 217 32.79 46.48 31.05
N ASN A 218 32.86 47.70 31.57
CA ASN A 218 32.08 48.15 32.74
C ASN A 218 31.08 49.27 32.40
N ASN A 219 30.86 49.48 31.10
CA ASN A 219 29.99 50.51 30.53
C ASN A 219 30.19 51.89 31.17
N SER A 220 31.45 52.33 31.22
CA SER A 220 31.80 53.64 31.80
C SER A 220 32.55 54.53 30.82
N ILE A 221 32.37 55.84 30.95
CA ILE A 221 33.06 56.87 30.18
C ILE A 221 33.90 57.70 31.14
N VAL A 222 35.20 57.79 30.88
CA VAL A 222 36.13 58.65 31.61
C VAL A 222 36.35 59.90 30.78
N ILE A 223 36.04 61.05 31.39
CA ILE A 223 36.13 62.37 30.75
C ILE A 223 36.98 63.27 31.62
N THR A 224 38.00 63.89 31.02
CA THR A 224 38.82 64.92 31.67
C THR A 224 38.43 66.28 31.09
N ASP A 225 37.85 67.16 31.89
CA ASP A 225 37.51 68.52 31.44
C ASP A 225 37.37 69.47 32.63
N TYR A 226 37.05 70.73 32.37
CA TYR A 226 36.72 71.70 33.41
C TYR A 226 35.50 71.26 34.22
N ALA A 227 35.53 71.50 35.54
CA ALA A 227 34.47 71.11 36.46
C ALA A 227 33.06 71.57 36.02
N GLU A 228 32.93 72.77 35.47
CA GLU A 228 31.67 73.32 34.94
C GLU A 228 31.15 72.53 33.73
N ASN A 229 32.04 72.14 32.82
CA ASN A 229 31.66 71.39 31.63
C ASN A 229 31.30 69.95 31.97
N LEU A 230 32.00 69.34 32.93
CA LEU A 230 31.66 68.01 33.45
C LEU A 230 30.27 67.96 34.08
N ALA A 231 29.79 69.05 34.70
CA ALA A 231 28.43 69.13 35.20
C ALA A 231 27.39 69.16 34.06
N ARG A 232 27.67 69.88 32.96
CA ARG A 232 26.84 69.88 31.76
C ARG A 232 26.80 68.51 31.08
N VAL A 233 27.96 67.87 30.92
CA VAL A 233 28.07 66.52 30.34
C VAL A 233 27.30 65.49 31.19
N ALA A 234 27.37 65.59 32.52
CA ALA A 234 26.59 64.74 33.42
C ALA A 234 25.07 64.84 33.18
N GLN A 235 24.55 66.05 32.95
CA GLN A 235 23.14 66.26 32.67
C GLN A 235 22.71 65.63 31.34
N ILE A 236 23.54 65.74 30.30
CA ILE A 236 23.25 65.13 28.99
C ILE A 236 23.26 63.61 29.09
N ILE A 237 24.25 63.04 29.78
CA ILE A 237 24.34 61.60 30.01
C ILE A 237 23.07 61.09 30.71
N ASN A 238 22.63 61.75 31.78
CA ASN A 238 21.42 61.35 32.50
C ASN A 238 20.13 61.48 31.67
N GLY A 239 20.10 62.36 30.67
CA GLY A 239 18.96 62.51 29.76
C GLY A 239 18.90 61.46 28.65
N ILE A 240 20.05 60.90 28.26
CA ILE A 240 20.14 59.89 27.19
C ILE A 240 20.13 58.47 27.76
N ASP A 241 20.72 58.24 28.95
CA ASP A 241 20.75 56.95 29.64
C ASP A 241 19.38 56.64 30.28
N THR A 242 18.38 56.46 29.43
CA THR A 242 17.01 56.07 29.80
C THR A 242 16.75 54.61 29.38
N PRO A 243 15.88 53.88 30.08
CA PRO A 243 15.60 52.49 29.74
C PRO A 243 15.00 52.36 28.34
N SER A 244 15.72 51.72 27.42
CA SER A 244 15.15 51.26 26.15
C SER A 244 14.00 50.30 26.44
N ALA A 245 12.80 50.60 25.93
CA ALA A 245 11.58 49.84 26.19
C ALA A 245 11.61 48.49 25.45
N ILE A 246 12.21 47.47 26.06
CA ILE A 246 12.05 46.09 25.60
C ILE A 246 10.66 45.64 26.04
N ASP A 247 9.78 45.43 25.07
CA ASP A 247 8.42 44.92 25.29
C ASP A 247 8.38 43.43 24.97
N THR A 248 7.69 42.65 25.81
CA THR A 248 7.57 41.20 25.66
C THR A 248 6.15 40.76 25.92
N ASP A 249 5.61 39.96 25.01
CA ASP A 249 4.23 39.45 25.10
C ASP A 249 4.17 37.95 24.78
N VAL A 250 3.14 37.27 25.29
CA VAL A 250 2.92 35.83 25.11
C VAL A 250 1.50 35.59 24.58
N VAL A 251 1.41 35.08 23.37
CA VAL A 251 0.13 34.80 22.68
C VAL A 251 -0.10 33.29 22.64
N MET A 252 -1.23 32.82 23.18
CA MET A 252 -1.61 31.40 23.07
C MET A 252 -2.25 31.13 21.70
N VAL A 253 -1.87 30.02 21.06
CA VAL A 253 -2.38 29.59 19.75
C VAL A 253 -3.44 28.50 19.96
N GLN A 254 -4.61 28.66 19.32
CA GLN A 254 -5.76 27.76 19.49
C GLN A 254 -5.87 26.69 18.41
N ASN A 255 -5.69 27.07 17.14
CA ASN A 255 -5.94 26.22 15.98
C ASN A 255 -4.65 25.72 15.31
N GLY A 256 -3.61 26.57 15.28
CA GLY A 256 -2.32 26.24 14.68
C GLY A 256 -1.28 25.65 15.64
N ILE A 257 -0.15 25.21 15.07
CA ILE A 257 1.04 24.81 15.81
C ILE A 257 1.92 26.05 16.03
N ALA A 258 2.21 26.38 17.29
CA ALA A 258 2.95 27.59 17.66
C ALA A 258 4.36 27.68 17.02
N VAL A 259 5.03 26.55 16.83
CA VAL A 259 6.36 26.50 16.19
C VAL A 259 6.30 26.91 14.72
N ASP A 260 5.31 26.41 13.98
CA ASP A 260 5.15 26.67 12.55
C ASP A 260 4.73 28.12 12.30
N ILE A 261 3.78 28.62 13.10
CA ILE A 261 3.35 30.03 13.04
C ILE A 261 4.49 30.95 13.43
N ALA A 262 5.25 30.64 14.49
CA ALA A 262 6.38 31.47 14.91
C ALA A 262 7.47 31.59 13.82
N ALA A 263 7.77 30.50 13.09
CA ALA A 263 8.71 30.53 11.97
C ALA A 263 8.22 31.43 10.83
N MET A 264 6.95 31.27 10.40
CA MET A 264 6.35 32.11 9.35
C MET A 264 6.28 33.59 9.76
N VAL A 265 5.89 33.88 11.01
CA VAL A 265 5.81 35.25 11.53
C VAL A 265 7.20 35.86 11.62
N SER A 266 8.21 35.12 12.07
CA SER A 266 9.60 35.62 12.13
C SER A 266 10.12 35.96 10.74
N GLU A 267 9.84 35.14 9.73
CA GLU A 267 10.24 35.38 8.33
C GLU A 267 9.54 36.62 7.76
N LEU A 268 8.23 36.75 7.98
CA LEU A 268 7.45 37.89 7.50
C LEU A 268 7.80 39.22 8.20
N LEU A 269 8.32 39.17 9.42
CA LEU A 269 8.70 40.35 10.22
C LEU A 269 10.20 40.69 10.14
N GLU A 270 11.01 39.91 9.44
CA GLU A 270 12.44 40.17 9.27
C GLU A 270 12.66 41.35 8.30
N THR A 271 12.93 42.53 8.85
CA THR A 271 13.27 43.72 8.05
C THR A 271 14.74 43.71 7.66
N GLN A 272 15.05 43.90 6.37
CA GLN A 272 16.43 44.06 5.88
C GLN A 272 16.99 45.44 6.28
N GLY A 273 17.47 45.56 7.51
CA GLY A 273 18.13 46.78 8.02
C GLY A 273 19.00 46.44 9.22
N ALA A 274 20.22 47.00 9.28
CA ALA A 274 21.28 46.62 10.22
C ALA A 274 21.08 47.08 11.68
N ASP A 275 19.90 47.62 12.04
CA ASP A 275 19.64 48.13 13.38
C ASP A 275 19.10 47.03 14.30
N GLN A 276 19.97 46.46 15.15
CA GLN A 276 19.65 45.36 16.06
C GLN A 276 18.54 45.71 17.07
N THR A 277 18.29 47.00 17.30
CA THR A 277 17.25 47.48 18.21
C THR A 277 15.83 47.33 17.65
N GLN A 278 15.71 47.18 16.33
CA GLN A 278 14.42 47.11 15.62
C GLN A 278 13.99 45.67 15.30
N LYS A 279 14.82 44.67 15.59
CA LYS A 279 14.51 43.26 15.28
C LYS A 279 13.42 42.73 16.23
N ILE A 280 12.35 42.20 15.65
CA ILE A 280 11.33 41.46 16.38
C ILE A 280 11.80 40.00 16.45
N ASN A 281 11.91 39.46 17.66
CA ASN A 281 12.25 38.06 17.87
C ASN A 281 10.98 37.30 18.27
N VAL A 282 10.63 36.27 17.51
CA VAL A 282 9.42 35.48 17.70
C VAL A 282 9.83 34.04 17.91
N ILE A 283 9.41 33.46 19.04
CA ILE A 283 9.76 32.09 19.42
C ILE A 283 8.49 31.35 19.83
N GLY A 284 8.23 30.19 19.22
CA GLY A 284 7.15 29.30 19.63
C GLY A 284 7.60 28.34 20.73
N ASP A 285 6.87 28.27 21.83
CA ASP A 285 6.99 27.22 22.84
C ASP A 285 6.04 26.05 22.47
N PRO A 286 6.56 24.89 22.04
CA PRO A 286 5.72 23.74 21.67
C PRO A 286 4.99 23.14 22.87
N ARG A 287 5.48 23.32 24.10
CA ARG A 287 4.90 22.70 25.29
C ARG A 287 3.60 23.40 25.73
N SER A 288 3.57 24.72 25.64
CA SER A 288 2.40 25.53 26.01
C SER A 288 1.56 25.95 24.80
N ASN A 289 1.96 25.55 23.58
CA ASN A 289 1.44 26.05 22.31
C ASN A 289 1.25 27.57 22.31
N SER A 290 2.28 28.29 22.79
CA SER A 290 2.27 29.75 22.88
C SER A 290 3.45 30.34 22.14
N ILE A 291 3.26 31.55 21.61
CA ILE A 291 4.28 32.31 20.89
C ILE A 291 4.71 33.47 21.76
N ILE A 292 6.01 33.53 22.03
CA ILE A 292 6.65 34.60 22.78
C ILE A 292 7.21 35.60 21.78
N ILE A 293 6.79 36.86 21.91
CA ILE A 293 7.20 37.98 21.08
C ILE A 293 8.10 38.88 21.92
N ARG A 294 9.27 39.22 21.41
CA ARG A 294 10.16 40.22 22.01
C ARG A 294 10.49 41.28 20.98
N SER A 295 10.23 42.55 21.30
CA SER A 295 10.53 43.67 20.42
C SER A 295 11.07 44.88 21.20
N GLY A 296 11.75 45.79 20.50
CA GLY A 296 12.24 47.05 21.07
C GLY A 296 11.20 48.17 21.11
N SER A 297 9.94 47.91 20.71
CA SER A 297 8.87 48.91 20.67
C SER A 297 7.49 48.28 20.82
N PRO A 298 6.62 48.76 21.72
CA PRO A 298 5.30 48.17 21.97
C PRO A 298 4.39 48.12 20.72
N GLU A 299 4.53 49.07 19.80
CA GLU A 299 3.75 49.11 18.55
C GLU A 299 4.05 47.91 17.64
N ARG A 300 5.30 47.43 17.65
CA ARG A 300 5.72 46.25 16.86
C ARG A 300 5.24 44.95 17.49
N THR A 301 5.18 44.88 18.82
CA THR A 301 4.58 43.73 19.52
C THR A 301 3.11 43.58 19.14
N GLU A 302 2.34 44.68 19.09
CA GLU A 302 0.94 44.67 18.65
C GLU A 302 0.77 44.23 17.19
N LEU A 303 1.67 44.66 16.29
CA LEU A 303 1.68 44.23 14.90
C LEU A 303 1.89 42.71 14.81
N ALA A 304 2.91 42.19 15.49
CA ALA A 304 3.22 40.77 15.53
C ALA A 304 2.05 39.96 16.10
N ARG A 305 1.42 40.45 17.18
CA ARG A 305 0.21 39.85 17.78
C ARG A 305 -0.95 39.77 16.77
N ASN A 306 -1.22 40.85 16.03
CA ASN A 306 -2.28 40.87 15.02
C ASN A 306 -2.02 39.86 13.88
N LEU A 307 -0.76 39.75 13.45
CA LEU A 307 -0.35 38.77 12.43
C LEU A 307 -0.60 37.34 12.93
N ILE A 308 -0.21 37.03 14.17
CA ILE A 308 -0.44 35.72 14.79
C ILE A 308 -1.94 35.39 14.82
N TYR A 309 -2.80 36.31 15.23
CA TYR A 309 -4.25 36.07 15.23
C TYR A 309 -4.84 35.85 13.83
N LYS A 310 -4.29 36.50 12.79
CA LYS A 310 -4.71 36.27 11.41
C LYS A 310 -4.23 34.93 10.84
N LEU A 311 -3.15 34.37 11.38
CA LEU A 311 -2.62 33.07 10.98
C LEU A 311 -3.26 31.92 11.79
N ASP A 312 -3.71 32.18 13.02
CA ASP A 312 -4.38 31.23 13.91
C ASP A 312 -5.88 31.03 13.59
N ASN A 313 -6.20 30.80 12.31
CA ASN A 313 -7.57 30.57 11.87
C ASN A 313 -7.90 29.06 11.88
N ALA A 314 -9.11 28.71 12.31
CA ALA A 314 -9.62 27.34 12.20
C ALA A 314 -9.73 26.92 10.73
N GLN A 315 -8.92 25.95 10.31
CA GLN A 315 -9.04 25.35 8.97
C GLN A 315 -10.36 24.57 8.89
N SER A 316 -11.14 24.78 7.83
CA SER A 316 -12.46 24.15 7.65
C SER A 316 -12.40 22.63 7.42
N ASN A 317 -11.25 22.10 7.00
CA ASN A 317 -11.00 20.66 6.84
C ASN A 317 -9.65 20.30 7.47
N PRO A 318 -9.61 19.79 8.71
CA PRO A 318 -8.39 19.60 9.48
C PRO A 318 -7.57 18.36 9.08
N SER A 319 -8.05 17.53 8.14
CA SER A 319 -7.39 16.27 7.80
C SER A 319 -7.05 16.18 6.33
N ASN A 320 -5.77 15.99 6.04
CA ASN A 320 -5.30 15.54 4.74
C ASN A 320 -5.62 14.05 4.51
N MET A 321 -6.18 13.34 5.51
CA MET A 321 -6.57 11.93 5.43
C MET A 321 -8.00 11.79 4.92
N HIS A 322 -8.17 10.99 3.88
CA HIS A 322 -9.44 10.66 3.27
C HIS A 322 -9.61 9.14 3.26
N VAL A 323 -10.80 8.67 3.65
CA VAL A 323 -11.16 7.25 3.57
C VAL A 323 -12.12 7.06 2.40
N VAL A 324 -11.75 6.18 1.48
CA VAL A 324 -12.54 5.88 0.29
C VAL A 324 -12.99 4.42 0.33
N TYR A 325 -14.31 4.22 0.38
CA TYR A 325 -14.92 2.89 0.27
C TYR A 325 -15.08 2.52 -1.20
N LEU A 326 -14.55 1.35 -1.57
CA LEU A 326 -14.64 0.81 -2.93
C LEU A 326 -15.87 -0.08 -3.06
N ARG A 327 -16.57 0.02 -4.18
CA ARG A 327 -17.80 -0.74 -4.46
C ARG A 327 -17.56 -2.01 -5.24
N ASN A 328 -16.63 -1.98 -6.19
CA ASN A 328 -16.40 -3.03 -7.18
C ASN A 328 -14.93 -3.49 -7.22
N ALA A 329 -13.99 -2.56 -7.11
CA ALA A 329 -12.57 -2.84 -7.18
C ALA A 329 -11.98 -3.30 -5.83
N GLN A 330 -10.87 -4.03 -5.89
CA GLN A 330 -10.13 -4.49 -4.71
C GLN A 330 -9.09 -3.44 -4.31
N ALA A 331 -9.11 -3.00 -3.05
CA ALA A 331 -8.25 -1.94 -2.53
C ALA A 331 -6.77 -2.19 -2.78
N GLY A 332 -6.28 -3.41 -2.56
CA GLY A 332 -4.86 -3.75 -2.78
C GLY A 332 -4.40 -3.52 -4.23
N LYS A 333 -5.17 -4.00 -5.21
CA LYS A 333 -4.86 -3.83 -6.64
C LYS A 333 -4.98 -2.38 -7.09
N LEU A 334 -5.95 -1.65 -6.55
CA LEU A 334 -6.16 -0.24 -6.85
C LEU A 334 -5.02 0.62 -6.29
N ALA A 335 -4.60 0.39 -5.05
CA ALA A 335 -3.47 1.09 -4.43
C ALA A 335 -2.17 0.88 -5.22
N GLN A 336 -1.92 -0.33 -5.71
CA GLN A 336 -0.77 -0.63 -6.58
C GLN A 336 -0.85 0.13 -7.90
N SER A 337 -2.04 0.21 -8.52
CA SER A 337 -2.25 0.96 -9.76
C SER A 337 -2.05 2.47 -9.57
N LEU A 338 -2.57 3.03 -8.48
CA LEU A 338 -2.40 4.45 -8.12
C LEU A 338 -0.95 4.80 -7.78
N ARG A 339 -0.20 3.86 -7.17
CA ARG A 339 1.25 4.02 -6.92
C ARG A 339 2.00 4.24 -8.23
N GLY A 340 1.77 3.40 -9.24
CA GLY A 340 2.43 3.53 -10.54
C GLY A 340 2.14 4.87 -11.23
N LEU A 341 0.95 5.44 -11.03
CA LEU A 341 0.61 6.78 -11.53
C LEU A 341 1.37 7.90 -10.81
N LEU A 342 1.60 7.74 -9.50
CA LEU A 342 2.21 8.78 -8.67
C LEU A 342 3.75 8.79 -8.75
N THR A 343 4.38 7.62 -8.91
CA THR A 343 5.85 7.51 -9.02
C THR A 343 6.35 7.60 -10.45
N GLY A 344 5.47 7.40 -11.44
CA GLY A 344 5.89 7.15 -12.82
C GLY A 344 6.68 5.84 -12.98
N GLU A 345 6.80 5.05 -11.92
CA GLU A 345 7.47 3.75 -11.90
C GLU A 345 6.41 2.69 -12.14
N SER A 346 6.24 2.32 -13.41
CA SER A 346 5.43 1.17 -13.78
C SER A 346 6.11 -0.09 -13.25
N ASP A 347 5.48 -0.76 -12.30
CA ASP A 347 5.87 -2.07 -11.81
C ASP A 347 5.94 -3.06 -12.99
N SER A 348 7.16 -3.36 -13.44
CA SER A 348 7.45 -4.32 -14.49
C SER A 348 7.42 -5.78 -13.97
N GLY A 349 6.97 -6.00 -12.73
CA GLY A 349 6.87 -7.32 -12.12
C GLY A 349 5.67 -8.17 -12.55
N VAL A 350 4.69 -7.62 -13.30
CA VAL A 350 3.54 -8.38 -13.80
C VAL A 350 3.82 -8.94 -15.20
N SER A 351 4.91 -9.68 -15.35
CA SER A 351 5.10 -10.58 -16.49
C SER A 351 5.26 -12.02 -16.00
N ASP A 352 4.36 -12.87 -16.48
CA ASP A 352 4.43 -14.34 -16.52
C ASP A 352 4.08 -15.20 -15.31
N ASP A 353 3.66 -14.65 -14.17
CA ASP A 353 3.16 -15.49 -13.06
C ASP A 353 1.80 -16.16 -13.39
N ALA A 354 0.95 -15.49 -14.19
CA ALA A 354 -0.37 -16.02 -14.57
C ALA A 354 -0.30 -17.13 -15.64
N ARG A 355 0.67 -17.06 -16.57
CA ARG A 355 0.93 -18.13 -17.55
C ARG A 355 1.69 -19.29 -16.90
N GLY A 356 2.63 -19.00 -16.00
CA GLY A 356 3.28 -19.99 -15.16
C GLY A 356 2.30 -20.79 -14.30
N LYS A 357 1.29 -20.13 -13.70
CA LYS A 357 0.24 -20.81 -12.92
C LYS A 357 -0.76 -21.60 -13.77
N LEU A 358 -1.09 -21.14 -14.98
CA LEU A 358 -1.93 -21.90 -15.91
C LEU A 358 -1.23 -23.17 -16.40
N SER A 359 0.08 -23.10 -16.64
CA SER A 359 0.90 -24.24 -17.05
C SER A 359 1.26 -25.17 -15.87
N ALA A 360 1.43 -24.64 -14.66
CA ALA A 360 1.69 -25.42 -13.45
C ALA A 360 0.46 -26.18 -12.94
N MET A 361 -0.76 -25.70 -13.21
CA MET A 361 -1.99 -26.41 -12.85
C MET A 361 -2.30 -27.59 -13.80
N GLY A 362 -1.54 -27.75 -14.90
CA GLY A 362 -1.61 -28.88 -15.84
C GLY A 362 -0.51 -29.94 -15.68
N GLY A 363 0.46 -29.74 -14.78
CA GLY A 363 1.65 -30.59 -14.70
C GLY A 363 1.99 -31.01 -13.26
N ASN A 364 1.78 -32.28 -12.94
CA ASN A 364 2.33 -32.88 -11.72
C ASN A 364 3.84 -33.14 -11.90
N GLY A 365 4.65 -32.42 -11.13
CA GLY A 365 5.95 -32.87 -10.63
C GLY A 365 7.09 -33.06 -11.63
N LYS A 366 8.01 -32.08 -11.66
CA LYS A 366 9.47 -32.33 -11.75
C LYS A 366 10.21 -31.06 -11.33
N ASN A 367 10.68 -31.07 -10.10
CA ASN A 367 11.71 -30.15 -9.62
C ASN A 367 13.02 -30.56 -10.34
N SER A 368 13.34 -29.92 -11.46
CA SER A 368 14.62 -30.10 -12.14
C SER A 368 15.54 -28.96 -11.75
N GLN A 369 16.42 -29.29 -10.82
CA GLN A 369 17.56 -28.48 -10.39
C GLN A 369 18.54 -28.35 -11.57
N GLY A 370 18.60 -27.14 -12.14
CA GLY A 370 19.59 -26.73 -13.13
C GLY A 370 20.72 -25.94 -12.47
N ALA A 371 21.95 -26.29 -12.83
CA ALA A 371 23.21 -25.95 -12.18
C ALA A 371 23.67 -24.48 -12.33
N GLY A 372 24.51 -24.04 -11.39
CA GLY A 372 25.39 -22.89 -11.57
C GLY A 372 26.16 -22.49 -10.31
N ASN A 373 27.50 -22.64 -10.36
CA ASN A 373 28.55 -22.13 -9.45
C ASN A 373 28.70 -22.80 -8.07
N ALA A 374 29.79 -23.52 -7.79
CA ALA A 374 31.23 -23.20 -7.75
C ALA A 374 31.70 -22.85 -6.32
N GLN A 375 32.66 -23.65 -5.87
CA GLN A 375 33.75 -23.31 -4.97
C GLN A 375 33.53 -23.43 -3.44
N ASN A 376 34.17 -24.50 -2.93
CA ASN A 376 35.03 -24.55 -1.75
C ASN A 376 34.50 -25.00 -0.38
N SER A 377 35.37 -25.86 0.20
CA SER A 377 35.70 -26.05 1.62
C SER A 377 34.67 -26.65 2.58
N SER A 378 34.87 -27.97 2.81
CA SER A 378 35.21 -28.58 4.10
C SER A 378 34.54 -28.07 5.39
N GLY A 379 33.84 -28.96 6.11
CA GLY A 379 33.68 -28.84 7.55
C GLY A 379 32.42 -29.50 8.12
N THR A 380 32.61 -30.67 8.73
CA THR A 380 31.67 -31.41 9.60
C THR A 380 31.21 -30.56 10.80
N PRO A 381 29.99 -30.76 11.35
CA PRO A 381 29.40 -29.86 12.34
C PRO A 381 29.77 -30.21 13.79
N THR A 382 29.95 -29.19 14.62
CA THR A 382 29.93 -29.33 16.09
C THR A 382 29.40 -28.05 16.75
N GLY A 383 28.33 -28.22 17.53
CA GLY A 383 28.22 -27.73 18.90
C GLY A 383 28.02 -26.23 19.17
N SER A 384 26.80 -25.91 19.60
CA SER A 384 26.50 -25.22 20.88
C SER A 384 27.05 -23.82 21.15
N GLY A 385 26.16 -22.83 21.30
CA GLY A 385 26.48 -21.56 21.93
C GLY A 385 25.30 -20.59 22.03
N VAL A 386 24.71 -20.52 23.22
CA VAL A 386 23.73 -19.52 23.65
C VAL A 386 24.45 -18.17 23.84
N GLN A 387 23.94 -17.06 23.30
CA GLN A 387 23.86 -15.77 24.02
C GLN A 387 22.94 -14.74 23.34
N SER A 388 22.09 -14.14 24.17
CA SER A 388 21.22 -12.99 23.91
C SER A 388 21.97 -11.66 24.03
N GLY A 389 21.67 -10.69 23.17
CA GLY A 389 22.12 -9.30 23.29
C GLY A 389 21.19 -8.35 22.53
N TYR A 390 20.53 -7.46 23.27
CA TYR A 390 19.66 -6.40 22.74
C TYR A 390 20.47 -5.26 22.11
N GLY A 391 19.95 -4.68 21.02
CA GLY A 391 20.21 -3.28 20.69
C GLY A 391 20.63 -2.99 19.25
N GLN A 392 19.70 -2.35 18.53
CA GLN A 392 19.92 -1.28 17.54
C GLN A 392 19.74 -1.63 16.06
N SER A 393 18.64 -1.05 15.55
CA SER A 393 18.20 -0.91 14.17
C SER A 393 19.06 0.07 13.39
N THR A 394 19.51 -0.32 12.20
CA THR A 394 19.65 0.53 10.99
C THR A 394 20.18 -0.32 9.83
N GLY A 395 19.50 -0.30 8.67
CA GLY A 395 20.11 -0.62 7.37
C GLY A 395 19.68 -1.94 6.70
N SER A 396 18.46 -1.95 6.16
CA SER A 396 18.04 -2.59 4.89
C SER A 396 18.69 -3.92 4.46
N THR A 397 17.97 -5.02 4.69
CA THR A 397 18.13 -6.29 3.97
C THR A 397 17.02 -6.37 2.93
N ASP A 398 17.40 -6.36 1.66
CA ASP A 398 16.52 -6.68 0.53
C ASP A 398 16.47 -8.21 0.42
N THR A 399 15.41 -8.81 0.96
CA THR A 399 15.10 -10.24 0.80
C THR A 399 13.68 -10.36 0.29
N ALA A 400 13.55 -10.34 -1.03
CA ALA A 400 12.36 -10.79 -1.73
C ALA A 400 12.11 -12.27 -1.41
N SER A 401 11.14 -12.50 -0.52
CA SER A 401 10.53 -13.82 -0.33
C SER A 401 9.06 -13.72 -0.71
N GLY A 402 8.73 -14.40 -1.80
CA GLY A 402 7.37 -14.49 -2.32
C GLY A 402 6.46 -15.16 -1.30
N THR A 403 5.52 -14.40 -0.76
CA THR A 403 4.26 -14.93 -0.25
C THR A 403 3.18 -13.90 -0.50
N SER A 404 2.57 -14.00 -1.67
CA SER A 404 1.31 -13.33 -2.02
C SER A 404 0.25 -13.67 -0.95
N LYS A 405 0.07 -12.76 0.00
CA LYS A 405 -1.14 -12.62 0.81
C LYS A 405 -1.50 -11.15 0.76
N ASP A 406 -2.80 -10.87 0.65
CA ASP A 406 -3.41 -9.55 0.78
C ASP A 406 -2.88 -8.84 2.02
N GLN A 407 -1.75 -8.15 1.89
CA GLN A 407 -1.09 -7.44 2.97
C GLN A 407 -1.19 -5.96 2.65
N ASP A 408 -1.66 -5.19 3.63
CA ASP A 408 -1.92 -3.77 3.53
C ASP A 408 -0.73 -3.05 2.87
N THR A 409 -0.93 -2.58 1.65
CA THR A 409 0.10 -1.95 0.84
C THR A 409 0.12 -0.46 1.15
N ALA A 410 0.95 -0.03 2.11
CA ALA A 410 1.18 1.38 2.38
C ALA A 410 2.30 1.93 1.49
N PHE A 411 2.09 3.12 0.94
CA PHE A 411 3.05 3.82 0.08
C PHE A 411 3.04 5.32 0.38
N SER A 412 4.18 6.00 0.26
CA SER A 412 4.32 7.44 0.45
C SER A 412 5.26 8.03 -0.62
N ALA A 413 4.77 8.94 -1.46
CA ALA A 413 5.59 9.74 -2.36
C ALA A 413 4.97 11.11 -2.64
N GLY A 414 5.80 12.14 -2.83
CA GLY A 414 5.34 13.48 -3.20
C GLY A 414 4.39 14.14 -2.20
N GLY A 415 4.44 13.74 -0.92
CA GLY A 415 3.49 14.21 0.11
C GLY A 415 2.11 13.52 0.05
N VAL A 416 1.97 12.47 -0.76
CA VAL A 416 0.77 11.63 -0.82
C VAL A 416 1.08 10.25 -0.27
N THR A 417 0.28 9.78 0.68
CA THR A 417 0.31 8.40 1.14
C THR A 417 -0.97 7.67 0.77
N ILE A 418 -0.84 6.45 0.25
CA ILE A 418 -1.97 5.60 -0.11
C ILE A 418 -1.75 4.27 0.59
N GLN A 419 -2.73 3.85 1.38
CA GLN A 419 -2.75 2.57 2.05
C GLN A 419 -4.06 1.86 1.73
N ALA A 420 -3.97 0.61 1.29
CA ALA A 420 -5.14 -0.26 1.17
C ALA A 420 -5.37 -1.02 2.48
N ASP A 421 -6.61 -1.05 2.95
CA ASP A 421 -7.10 -2.02 3.94
C ASP A 421 -7.90 -3.08 3.20
N ALA A 422 -7.35 -4.30 3.12
CA ALA A 422 -7.98 -5.42 2.45
C ALA A 422 -9.20 -5.97 3.21
N THR A 423 -9.24 -5.81 4.54
CA THR A 423 -10.32 -6.35 5.39
C THR A 423 -11.61 -5.57 5.21
N THR A 424 -11.51 -4.24 5.13
CA THR A 424 -12.66 -3.36 4.90
C THR A 424 -12.86 -3.00 3.42
N ASN A 425 -11.94 -3.41 2.55
CA ASN A 425 -11.87 -3.02 1.14
C ASN A 425 -11.92 -1.48 0.96
N THR A 426 -11.10 -0.77 1.73
CA THR A 426 -11.02 0.69 1.70
C THR A 426 -9.62 1.18 1.33
N LEU A 427 -9.57 2.38 0.75
CA LEU A 427 -8.34 3.11 0.49
C LEU A 427 -8.25 4.28 1.48
N LEU A 428 -7.17 4.31 2.26
CA LEU A 428 -6.80 5.42 3.11
C LEU A 428 -5.79 6.27 2.34
N ILE A 429 -6.14 7.52 2.07
CA ILE A 429 -5.36 8.43 1.24
C ILE A 429 -5.00 9.66 2.08
N SER A 430 -3.73 9.86 2.39
CA SER A 430 -3.22 11.13 2.91
C SER A 430 -2.74 11.97 1.74
N ALA A 431 -3.39 13.08 1.42
CA ALA A 431 -2.98 13.95 0.33
C ALA A 431 -3.47 15.38 0.56
N PRO A 432 -2.75 16.40 0.05
CA PRO A 432 -3.30 17.75 -0.11
C PRO A 432 -4.58 17.72 -0.97
N ASP A 433 -5.57 18.56 -0.64
CA ASP A 433 -6.90 18.59 -1.28
C ASP A 433 -6.87 18.61 -2.83
N PRO A 434 -6.01 19.40 -3.51
CA PRO A 434 -5.95 19.37 -4.98
C PRO A 434 -5.56 18.01 -5.56
N LEU A 435 -4.62 17.30 -4.91
CA LEU A 435 -4.18 15.97 -5.35
C LEU A 435 -5.23 14.90 -5.04
N TYR A 436 -5.88 15.01 -3.88
CA TYR A 436 -6.98 14.12 -3.53
C TYR A 436 -8.12 14.16 -4.55
N ARG A 437 -8.52 15.35 -5.01
CA ARG A 437 -9.58 15.49 -6.03
C ARG A 437 -9.23 14.78 -7.34
N ASN A 438 -7.99 14.89 -7.79
CA ASN A 438 -7.51 14.18 -8.99
C ASN A 438 -7.54 12.65 -8.77
N LEU A 439 -7.06 12.18 -7.62
CA LEU A 439 -7.10 10.76 -7.27
C LEU A 439 -8.54 10.26 -7.17
N ARG A 440 -9.46 11.07 -6.65
CA ARG A 440 -10.87 10.70 -6.52
C ARG A 440 -11.52 10.43 -7.87
N GLU A 441 -11.29 11.30 -8.85
CA GLU A 441 -11.81 11.13 -10.20
C GLU A 441 -11.28 9.84 -10.86
N VAL A 442 -9.98 9.56 -10.71
CA VAL A 442 -9.38 8.31 -11.23
C VAL A 442 -9.94 7.08 -10.52
N ILE A 443 -10.14 7.14 -9.20
CA ILE A 443 -10.75 6.04 -8.44
C ILE A 443 -12.19 5.79 -8.92
N ASP A 444 -12.97 6.83 -9.19
CA ASP A 444 -14.34 6.69 -9.73
C ASP A 444 -14.36 6.00 -11.11
N MET A 445 -13.37 6.29 -11.96
CA MET A 445 -13.22 5.61 -13.27
C MET A 445 -12.77 4.14 -13.14
N LEU A 446 -11.94 3.83 -12.15
CA LEU A 446 -11.42 2.47 -11.92
C LEU A 446 -12.38 1.58 -11.13
N ASP A 447 -13.22 2.15 -10.26
CA ASP A 447 -14.19 1.42 -9.43
C ASP A 447 -15.48 1.08 -10.20
N GLN A 448 -15.33 0.58 -11.43
CA GLN A 448 -16.44 0.13 -12.26
C GLN A 448 -16.76 -1.36 -12.06
N ARG A 449 -18.01 -1.73 -12.31
CA ARG A 449 -18.45 -3.12 -12.25
C ARG A 449 -17.86 -3.92 -13.41
N ARG A 450 -17.05 -4.94 -13.10
CA ARG A 450 -16.51 -5.89 -14.08
C ARG A 450 -17.62 -6.77 -14.65
N ALA A 451 -17.60 -6.98 -15.96
CA ALA A 451 -18.46 -7.95 -16.61
C ALA A 451 -18.00 -9.38 -16.30
N GLN A 452 -18.92 -10.33 -16.44
CA GLN A 452 -18.67 -11.76 -16.28
C GLN A 452 -18.84 -12.46 -17.63
N VAL A 453 -18.19 -13.60 -17.81
CA VAL A 453 -18.31 -14.43 -19.01
C VAL A 453 -18.73 -15.84 -18.61
N VAL A 454 -19.81 -16.33 -19.20
CA VAL A 454 -20.16 -17.75 -19.19
C VAL A 454 -19.48 -18.39 -20.38
N ILE A 455 -18.70 -19.43 -20.13
CA ILE A 455 -18.12 -20.26 -21.18
C ILE A 455 -18.87 -21.59 -21.18
N GLU A 456 -19.42 -21.94 -22.34
CA GLU A 456 -20.00 -23.25 -22.61
C GLU A 456 -19.14 -23.96 -23.66
N SER A 457 -18.61 -25.14 -23.33
CA SER A 457 -17.93 -26.01 -24.29
C SER A 457 -18.83 -27.20 -24.63
N LEU A 458 -18.79 -27.64 -25.88
CA LEU A 458 -19.55 -28.76 -26.42
C LEU A 458 -18.56 -29.75 -27.02
N ILE A 459 -18.47 -30.93 -26.44
CA ILE A 459 -17.56 -31.99 -26.91
C ILE A 459 -18.42 -33.11 -27.45
N VAL A 460 -18.24 -33.43 -28.72
CA VAL A 460 -18.99 -34.47 -29.42
C VAL A 460 -18.01 -35.52 -29.91
N GLU A 461 -18.18 -36.77 -29.46
CA GLU A 461 -17.42 -37.93 -29.92
C GLU A 461 -18.38 -38.99 -30.46
N VAL A 462 -18.18 -39.38 -31.72
CA VAL A 462 -18.93 -40.44 -32.38
C VAL A 462 -17.95 -41.52 -32.82
N GLY A 463 -18.12 -42.73 -32.30
CA GLY A 463 -17.30 -43.89 -32.63
C GLY A 463 -18.11 -44.97 -33.35
N GLU A 464 -17.47 -45.67 -34.28
CA GLU A 464 -18.01 -46.83 -34.99
C GLU A 464 -16.95 -47.93 -35.07
N ASP A 465 -17.27 -49.11 -34.52
CA ASP A 465 -16.40 -50.29 -34.52
C ASP A 465 -17.09 -51.44 -35.26
N ASP A 466 -16.71 -51.65 -36.52
CA ASP A 466 -17.26 -52.68 -37.39
C ASP A 466 -16.22 -53.79 -37.61
N ALA A 467 -16.48 -55.00 -37.09
CA ALA A 467 -15.60 -56.15 -37.25
C ALA A 467 -16.31 -57.32 -37.93
N THR A 468 -15.67 -57.93 -38.93
CA THR A 468 -16.14 -59.14 -39.61
C THR A 468 -15.05 -60.20 -39.58
N GLU A 469 -15.40 -61.40 -39.16
CA GLU A 469 -14.51 -62.55 -39.09
C GLU A 469 -15.19 -63.75 -39.78
N PHE A 470 -14.46 -64.43 -40.65
CA PHE A 470 -14.87 -65.67 -41.26
C PHE A 470 -13.66 -66.59 -41.45
N GLY A 471 -13.77 -67.83 -40.95
CA GLY A 471 -12.70 -68.81 -41.12
C GLY A 471 -13.19 -70.24 -40.90
N VAL A 472 -12.48 -71.20 -41.49
CA VAL A 472 -12.73 -72.63 -41.29
C VAL A 472 -11.44 -73.29 -40.82
N GLN A 473 -11.55 -74.04 -39.73
CA GLN A 473 -10.46 -74.80 -39.13
C GLN A 473 -10.72 -76.29 -39.32
N TRP A 474 -9.68 -77.02 -39.71
CA TRP A 474 -9.73 -78.46 -39.91
C TRP A 474 -8.81 -79.12 -38.91
N GLN A 475 -9.33 -80.12 -38.19
CA GLN A 475 -8.60 -80.87 -37.18
C GLN A 475 -8.76 -82.36 -37.48
N ALA A 476 -7.64 -83.06 -37.65
CA ALA A 476 -7.61 -84.48 -37.92
C ALA A 476 -6.68 -85.20 -36.92
N GLY A 477 -7.25 -86.10 -36.12
CA GLY A 477 -6.48 -86.93 -35.19
C GLY A 477 -7.38 -87.48 -34.08
N ASN A 478 -7.11 -88.71 -33.64
CA ASN A 478 -7.80 -89.31 -32.51
C ASN A 478 -7.12 -88.83 -31.21
N LEU A 479 -7.79 -88.01 -30.41
CA LEU A 479 -7.23 -87.46 -29.16
C LEU A 479 -6.89 -88.53 -28.10
N GLY A 480 -7.26 -89.81 -28.31
CA GLY A 480 -7.21 -90.88 -27.30
C GLY A 480 -6.25 -92.03 -27.58
N GLY A 481 -5.34 -91.93 -28.55
CA GLY A 481 -4.46 -93.06 -28.88
C GLY A 481 -3.19 -92.72 -29.65
N LYS A 482 -2.22 -93.65 -29.65
CA LYS A 482 -0.95 -93.59 -30.39
C LYS A 482 -1.21 -93.45 -31.90
N GLY A 483 -1.30 -92.22 -32.39
CA GLY A 483 -1.46 -91.86 -33.79
C GLY A 483 -1.07 -90.40 -34.02
N GLY A 484 -0.71 -90.05 -35.25
CA GLY A 484 -0.29 -88.70 -35.62
C GLY A 484 -1.45 -87.70 -35.52
N PHE A 485 -1.18 -86.55 -34.92
CA PHE A 485 -2.08 -85.40 -34.85
C PHE A 485 -1.71 -84.40 -35.96
N GLY A 486 -2.69 -83.94 -36.75
CA GLY A 486 -2.48 -82.94 -37.80
C GLY A 486 -3.73 -82.08 -38.01
N GLY A 487 -3.58 -80.77 -37.96
CA GLY A 487 -4.68 -79.83 -38.16
C GLY A 487 -4.15 -78.48 -38.61
N VAL A 488 -5.00 -77.73 -39.31
CA VAL A 488 -4.71 -76.36 -39.70
C VAL A 488 -5.41 -75.44 -38.68
N ASN A 489 -4.62 -74.85 -37.79
CA ASN A 489 -5.10 -73.91 -36.79
C ASN A 489 -4.84 -72.49 -37.29
N LEU A 490 -5.87 -71.85 -37.85
CA LEU A 490 -5.79 -70.52 -38.44
C LEU A 490 -6.43 -69.50 -37.48
N GLY A 491 -5.65 -68.92 -36.58
CA GLY A 491 -5.99 -67.63 -35.93
C GLY A 491 -7.18 -67.60 -34.96
N GLY A 492 -7.44 -68.67 -34.21
CA GLY A 492 -8.44 -68.69 -33.11
C GLY A 492 -7.92 -69.49 -31.92
N SER A 493 -8.59 -69.41 -30.76
CA SER A 493 -8.30 -70.33 -29.64
C SER A 493 -8.76 -71.73 -30.04
N GLY A 494 -7.90 -72.43 -30.79
CA GLY A 494 -8.12 -73.80 -31.18
C GLY A 494 -7.96 -74.72 -29.97
N VAL A 495 -8.45 -75.94 -30.15
CA VAL A 495 -8.25 -77.07 -29.23
C VAL A 495 -6.76 -77.41 -29.21
N ASN A 496 -5.96 -76.64 -28.46
CA ASN A 496 -4.54 -76.90 -28.32
C ASN A 496 -4.39 -78.23 -27.56
N GLY A 497 -3.96 -79.26 -28.28
CA GLY A 497 -3.62 -80.59 -27.76
C GLY A 497 -2.38 -80.60 -26.86
N LYS A 498 -2.30 -79.68 -25.89
CA LYS A 498 -1.38 -79.80 -24.78
C LYS A 498 -1.99 -80.82 -23.81
N PRO A 499 -1.34 -81.97 -23.54
CA PRO A 499 -1.92 -83.00 -22.67
C PRO A 499 -2.22 -82.38 -21.30
N GLY A 500 -3.49 -82.33 -20.90
CA GLY A 500 -3.92 -81.83 -19.58
C GLY A 500 -4.62 -80.47 -19.52
N SER A 501 -4.87 -79.77 -20.65
CA SER A 501 -5.74 -78.59 -20.65
C SER A 501 -7.21 -79.01 -20.92
N PRO A 502 -8.20 -78.62 -20.09
CA PRO A 502 -9.59 -78.98 -20.32
C PRO A 502 -10.07 -78.38 -21.65
N THR A 503 -10.36 -79.24 -22.62
CA THR A 503 -10.95 -78.89 -23.91
C THR A 503 -12.46 -78.71 -23.77
N SER A 504 -12.87 -77.76 -22.94
CA SER A 504 -14.28 -77.44 -22.74
C SER A 504 -14.80 -76.59 -23.91
N ILE A 505 -15.93 -77.02 -24.47
CA ILE A 505 -16.81 -76.28 -25.39
C ILE A 505 -17.24 -74.91 -24.82
N ASP A 506 -17.04 -74.70 -23.51
CA ASP A 506 -17.34 -73.48 -22.75
C ASP A 506 -16.46 -72.27 -23.14
N VAL A 507 -15.43 -72.48 -23.98
CA VAL A 507 -14.51 -71.41 -24.45
C VAL A 507 -14.72 -71.07 -25.93
N LEU A 508 -15.85 -71.49 -26.54
CA LEU A 508 -16.16 -71.08 -27.92
C LEU A 508 -16.38 -69.55 -27.97
N PRO A 509 -15.56 -68.79 -28.72
CA PRO A 509 -15.71 -67.34 -28.81
C PRO A 509 -17.06 -66.97 -29.44
N LYS A 510 -17.56 -65.78 -29.10
CA LYS A 510 -18.83 -65.25 -29.63
C LYS A 510 -18.84 -65.30 -31.17
N GLY A 511 -19.96 -65.78 -31.74
CA GLY A 511 -20.16 -65.96 -33.18
C GLY A 511 -20.93 -67.22 -33.52
N LEU A 512 -21.24 -67.41 -34.81
CA LEU A 512 -21.75 -68.67 -35.32
C LEU A 512 -20.58 -69.64 -35.45
N ASN A 513 -20.56 -70.67 -34.61
CA ASN A 513 -19.58 -71.75 -34.63
C ASN A 513 -20.29 -73.03 -35.09
N VAL A 514 -20.01 -73.49 -36.30
CA VAL A 514 -20.56 -74.74 -36.85
C VAL A 514 -19.45 -75.78 -36.87
N GLY A 515 -19.56 -76.77 -35.98
CA GLY A 515 -18.58 -77.81 -35.83
C GLY A 515 -19.11 -79.19 -36.23
N LEU A 516 -18.30 -79.99 -36.93
CA LEU A 516 -18.57 -81.41 -37.13
C LEU A 516 -17.81 -82.20 -36.07
N VAL A 517 -18.54 -82.81 -35.13
CA VAL A 517 -17.99 -83.65 -34.05
C VAL A 517 -18.17 -85.12 -34.42
N ASN A 518 -17.16 -85.95 -34.20
CA ASN A 518 -17.26 -87.39 -34.45
C ASN A 518 -16.68 -88.19 -33.27
N GLY A 519 -17.54 -88.51 -32.31
CA GLY A 519 -17.22 -89.37 -31.17
C GLY A 519 -16.80 -88.60 -29.92
N THR A 520 -16.61 -89.36 -28.85
CA THR A 520 -16.12 -88.86 -27.57
C THR A 520 -14.85 -89.63 -27.23
N VAL A 521 -13.77 -88.91 -26.99
CA VAL A 521 -12.47 -89.45 -26.67
C VAL A 521 -12.28 -89.40 -25.16
N ASP A 522 -11.95 -90.53 -24.57
CA ASP A 522 -11.66 -90.64 -23.14
C ASP A 522 -10.18 -90.32 -22.90
N ILE A 523 -9.92 -89.16 -22.29
CA ILE A 523 -8.56 -88.72 -21.97
C ILE A 523 -8.28 -89.09 -20.51
N PRO A 524 -7.24 -89.88 -20.22
CA PRO A 524 -6.94 -90.31 -18.85
C PRO A 524 -6.68 -89.09 -17.95
N GLY A 525 -7.52 -88.93 -16.92
CA GLY A 525 -7.47 -87.84 -15.95
C GLY A 525 -8.49 -86.70 -16.14
N ILE A 526 -9.22 -86.65 -17.27
CA ILE A 526 -10.15 -85.54 -17.62
C ILE A 526 -11.54 -86.04 -18.05
N GLY A 527 -11.69 -87.33 -18.33
CA GLY A 527 -12.94 -87.94 -18.78
C GLY A 527 -13.18 -87.80 -20.29
N LYS A 528 -14.42 -88.08 -20.69
CA LYS A 528 -14.87 -88.15 -22.07
C LYS A 528 -15.08 -86.75 -22.68
N VAL A 529 -14.29 -86.38 -23.69
CA VAL A 529 -14.39 -85.10 -24.42
C VAL A 529 -14.76 -85.30 -25.90
N LEU A 530 -15.54 -84.38 -26.47
CA LEU A 530 -16.01 -84.44 -27.87
C LEU A 530 -14.84 -84.21 -28.85
N ASP A 531 -14.69 -85.09 -29.85
CA ASP A 531 -13.67 -84.96 -30.91
C ASP A 531 -14.19 -84.11 -32.07
N LEU A 532 -13.69 -82.88 -32.20
CA LEU A 532 -14.15 -81.88 -33.16
C LEU A 532 -13.23 -81.88 -34.40
N LYS A 533 -13.78 -82.23 -35.57
CA LYS A 533 -13.01 -82.44 -36.82
C LYS A 533 -12.98 -81.23 -37.75
N VAL A 534 -14.08 -80.46 -37.78
CA VAL A 534 -14.19 -79.25 -38.60
C VAL A 534 -14.84 -78.19 -37.75
N LEU A 535 -14.35 -76.96 -37.79
CA LEU A 535 -14.96 -75.80 -37.14
C LEU A 535 -15.04 -74.64 -38.15
N ALA A 536 -16.24 -74.33 -38.62
CA ALA A 536 -16.49 -73.09 -39.35
C ALA A 536 -16.93 -72.01 -38.37
N ARG A 537 -16.33 -70.82 -38.47
CA ARG A 537 -16.62 -69.66 -37.64
C ARG A 537 -17.01 -68.48 -38.52
N ALA A 538 -18.11 -67.82 -38.15
CA ALA A 538 -18.54 -66.56 -38.74
C ALA A 538 -19.01 -65.59 -37.66
N LEU A 539 -18.51 -64.36 -37.67
CA LEU A 539 -18.91 -63.30 -36.76
C LEU A 539 -18.95 -61.96 -37.50
N LYS A 540 -20.04 -61.21 -37.33
CA LYS A 540 -20.09 -59.78 -37.67
C LYS A 540 -20.50 -59.04 -36.41
N SER A 541 -19.62 -58.16 -35.92
CA SER A 541 -19.86 -57.25 -34.80
C SER A 541 -19.94 -55.83 -35.33
N LYS A 542 -20.93 -55.07 -34.86
CA LYS A 542 -21.11 -53.65 -35.14
C LYS A 542 -21.35 -52.93 -33.82
N GLY A 543 -20.43 -52.06 -33.45
CA GLY A 543 -20.51 -51.21 -32.27
C GLY A 543 -20.61 -49.75 -32.68
N GLY A 544 -21.45 -48.99 -31.99
CA GLY A 544 -21.55 -47.54 -32.17
C GLY A 544 -21.56 -46.85 -30.81
N THR A 545 -20.84 -45.75 -30.69
CA THR A 545 -20.78 -44.91 -29.49
C THR A 545 -21.08 -43.46 -29.85
N ASN A 546 -21.80 -42.75 -28.97
CA ASN A 546 -22.07 -41.33 -29.11
C ASN A 546 -21.97 -40.68 -27.73
N VAL A 547 -21.06 -39.72 -27.60
CA VAL A 547 -20.78 -39.01 -26.36
C VAL A 547 -20.95 -37.52 -26.60
N LEU A 548 -21.77 -36.88 -25.77
CA LEU A 548 -21.94 -35.44 -25.72
C LEU A 548 -21.63 -34.94 -24.32
N SER A 549 -20.59 -34.13 -24.19
CA SER A 549 -20.20 -33.52 -22.91
C SER A 549 -20.29 -32.00 -23.03
N THR A 550 -20.99 -31.36 -22.08
CA THR A 550 -21.26 -29.91 -22.12
C THR A 550 -20.77 -29.20 -20.84
N PRO A 551 -19.45 -29.12 -20.59
CA PRO A 551 -18.93 -28.38 -19.44
C PRO A 551 -19.25 -26.88 -19.56
N ASN A 552 -19.70 -26.28 -18.46
CA ASN A 552 -19.97 -24.86 -18.37
C ASN A 552 -19.30 -24.23 -17.14
N LEU A 553 -18.90 -22.97 -17.25
CA LEU A 553 -18.21 -22.26 -16.19
C LEU A 553 -18.40 -20.74 -16.35
N LEU A 554 -18.54 -20.03 -15.23
CA LEU A 554 -18.75 -18.59 -15.15
C LEU A 554 -17.53 -17.96 -14.48
N THR A 555 -16.94 -16.92 -15.08
CA THR A 555 -15.83 -16.17 -14.46
C THR A 555 -15.99 -14.67 -14.65
N LEU A 556 -15.21 -13.90 -13.89
CA LEU A 556 -15.04 -12.48 -14.14
C LEU A 556 -14.10 -12.27 -15.35
N ASP A 557 -14.29 -11.16 -16.04
CA ASP A 557 -13.38 -10.71 -17.08
C ASP A 557 -11.94 -10.59 -16.56
N ASN A 558 -10.95 -11.06 -17.33
CA ASN A 558 -9.53 -11.14 -16.97
C ASN A 558 -9.17 -12.12 -15.83
N GLU A 559 -10.12 -12.94 -15.37
CA GLU A 559 -9.92 -13.89 -14.28
C GLU A 559 -9.95 -15.34 -14.76
N ALA A 560 -8.89 -16.09 -14.47
CA ALA A 560 -8.83 -17.50 -14.82
C ALA A 560 -9.73 -18.32 -13.90
N ALA A 561 -10.43 -19.31 -14.45
CA ALA A 561 -11.02 -20.37 -13.65
C ALA A 561 -10.90 -21.72 -14.32
N SER A 562 -11.09 -22.76 -13.51
CA SER A 562 -11.02 -24.14 -13.94
C SER A 562 -12.18 -24.96 -13.40
N ILE A 563 -12.59 -25.97 -14.16
CA ILE A 563 -13.52 -27.02 -13.75
C ILE A 563 -12.88 -28.37 -14.06
N PHE A 564 -12.89 -29.25 -13.06
CA PHE A 564 -12.46 -30.65 -13.21
C PHE A 564 -13.61 -31.58 -12.82
N VAL A 565 -13.90 -32.53 -13.70
CA VAL A 565 -14.91 -33.58 -13.50
C VAL A 565 -14.29 -34.91 -13.88
N GLY A 566 -13.96 -35.73 -12.88
CA GLY A 566 -13.24 -36.97 -13.12
C GLY A 566 -13.01 -37.79 -11.86
N GLN A 567 -12.09 -38.73 -11.97
CA GLN A 567 -11.65 -39.60 -10.90
C GLN A 567 -10.13 -39.46 -10.74
N THR A 568 -9.65 -39.50 -9.50
CA THR A 568 -8.20 -39.56 -9.22
C THR A 568 -7.82 -41.02 -9.04
N ILE A 569 -7.06 -41.57 -9.99
CA ILE A 569 -6.64 -42.97 -9.96
C ILE A 569 -5.15 -43.10 -9.55
N PRO A 570 -4.78 -44.17 -8.83
CA PRO A 570 -3.40 -44.44 -8.45
C PRO A 570 -2.62 -45.13 -9.59
N PHE A 571 -1.40 -44.66 -9.84
CA PHE A 571 -0.41 -45.24 -10.75
C PHE A 571 0.81 -45.73 -9.96
N VAL A 572 1.22 -46.97 -10.16
CA VAL A 572 2.43 -47.51 -9.54
C VAL A 572 3.65 -47.01 -10.34
N THR A 573 4.48 -46.17 -9.74
CA THR A 573 5.66 -45.55 -10.39
C THR A 573 6.97 -46.30 -10.16
N GLY A 574 6.95 -47.26 -9.24
CA GLY A 574 8.08 -48.16 -9.01
C GLY A 574 7.70 -49.30 -8.07
N SER A 575 8.37 -50.44 -8.21
CA SER A 575 8.25 -51.56 -7.31
C SER A 575 9.64 -52.09 -6.97
N TYR A 576 9.97 -52.23 -5.69
CA TYR A 576 11.21 -52.90 -5.27
C TYR A 576 10.90 -54.08 -4.35
N VAL A 577 11.57 -55.19 -4.60
CA VAL A 577 11.53 -56.37 -3.73
C VAL A 577 12.70 -56.29 -2.75
N THR A 578 12.41 -56.21 -1.46
CA THR A 578 13.45 -56.34 -0.43
C THR A 578 13.81 -57.82 -0.33
N GLY A 579 14.97 -58.20 -0.89
CA GLY A 579 15.48 -59.57 -0.85
C GLY A 579 15.89 -60.01 0.57
N GLY A 580 14.92 -60.41 1.38
CA GLY A 580 15.13 -61.17 2.62
C GLY A 580 14.66 -62.60 2.41
N GLY A 581 15.58 -63.56 2.43
CA GLY A 581 15.35 -64.96 2.09
C GLY A 581 14.13 -65.59 2.78
N GLY A 582 13.06 -65.79 2.02
CA GLY A 582 11.82 -66.46 2.41
C GLY A 582 10.80 -66.34 1.27
N THR A 583 10.07 -67.41 0.99
CA THR A 583 9.24 -67.65 -0.22
C THR A 583 8.01 -66.72 -0.40
N SER A 584 7.98 -65.55 0.23
CA SER A 584 6.90 -64.56 0.13
C SER A 584 7.44 -63.23 -0.40
N ASN A 585 7.45 -63.09 -1.71
CA ASN A 585 7.98 -61.94 -2.43
C ASN A 585 6.86 -60.93 -2.73
N ASN A 586 6.47 -60.10 -1.76
CA ASN A 586 5.51 -59.01 -1.99
C ASN A 586 6.27 -57.69 -2.22
N PRO A 587 6.34 -57.16 -3.46
CA PRO A 587 7.07 -55.93 -3.75
C PRO A 587 6.43 -54.71 -3.09
N PHE A 588 7.25 -53.84 -2.49
CA PHE A 588 6.80 -52.51 -2.09
C PHE A 588 6.60 -51.66 -3.35
N GLN A 589 5.39 -51.13 -3.53
CA GLN A 589 5.02 -50.30 -4.67
C GLN A 589 4.85 -48.83 -4.26
N THR A 590 5.51 -47.92 -4.97
CA THR A 590 5.29 -46.47 -4.83
C THR A 590 4.12 -46.08 -5.73
N VAL A 591 3.15 -45.35 -5.18
CA VAL A 591 1.93 -44.95 -5.89
C VAL A 591 1.87 -43.43 -6.06
N GLN A 592 1.73 -42.97 -7.29
CA GLN A 592 1.43 -41.58 -7.67
C GLN A 592 -0.05 -41.46 -8.04
N ARG A 593 -0.74 -40.41 -7.58
CA ARG A 593 -2.13 -40.15 -7.96
C ARG A 593 -2.19 -39.22 -9.16
N GLU A 594 -3.00 -39.57 -10.15
CA GLU A 594 -3.22 -38.76 -11.34
C GLU A 594 -4.74 -38.60 -11.59
N GLU A 595 -5.11 -37.40 -12.05
CA GLU A 595 -6.48 -37.02 -12.33
C GLU A 595 -6.86 -37.45 -13.75
N VAL A 596 -7.93 -38.23 -13.88
CA VAL A 596 -8.47 -38.70 -15.16
C VAL A 596 -9.92 -38.24 -15.29
N GLY A 597 -10.21 -37.43 -16.30
CA GLY A 597 -11.53 -36.92 -16.57
C GLY A 597 -11.51 -35.70 -17.48
N LEU A 598 -12.56 -34.89 -17.40
CA LEU A 598 -12.68 -33.63 -18.12
C LEU A 598 -12.09 -32.50 -17.28
N LYS A 599 -11.15 -31.75 -17.86
CA LYS A 599 -10.59 -30.54 -17.27
C LYS A 599 -10.73 -29.40 -18.26
N LEU A 600 -11.29 -28.29 -17.82
CA LEU A 600 -11.39 -27.07 -18.62
C LEU A 600 -10.84 -25.92 -17.79
N ASN A 601 -9.76 -25.30 -18.24
CA ASN A 601 -9.23 -24.06 -17.70
C ASN A 601 -9.42 -22.97 -18.75
N VAL A 602 -9.88 -21.81 -18.32
CA VAL A 602 -10.14 -20.70 -19.24
C VAL A 602 -9.86 -19.37 -18.55
N ARG A 603 -9.30 -18.43 -19.31
CA ARG A 603 -9.16 -17.03 -18.93
C ARG A 603 -9.79 -16.16 -20.01
N PRO A 604 -10.96 -15.55 -19.77
CA PRO A 604 -11.56 -14.63 -20.69
C PRO A 604 -10.98 -13.22 -20.55
N GLN A 605 -10.96 -12.51 -21.67
CA GLN A 605 -10.70 -11.08 -21.75
C GLN A 605 -11.69 -10.44 -22.72
N ILE A 606 -12.52 -9.53 -22.23
CA ILE A 606 -13.50 -8.80 -23.03
C ILE A 606 -12.81 -7.58 -23.66
N SER A 607 -12.99 -7.41 -24.96
CA SER A 607 -12.59 -6.20 -25.67
C SER A 607 -13.76 -5.21 -25.72
N GLU A 608 -13.48 -3.93 -25.90
CA GLU A 608 -14.49 -2.86 -26.03
C GLU A 608 -15.52 -3.14 -27.15
N GLY A 609 -15.10 -3.81 -28.23
CA GLY A 609 -15.98 -4.20 -29.34
C GLY A 609 -16.97 -5.33 -29.05
N GLY A 610 -17.04 -5.85 -27.81
CA GLY A 610 -17.91 -6.96 -27.44
C GLY A 610 -17.37 -8.35 -27.83
N THR A 611 -16.15 -8.40 -28.37
CA THR A 611 -15.44 -9.65 -28.65
C THR A 611 -14.77 -10.18 -27.39
N VAL A 612 -14.77 -11.49 -27.20
CA VAL A 612 -14.13 -12.18 -26.09
C VAL A 612 -12.90 -12.92 -26.60
N LYS A 613 -11.73 -12.52 -26.12
CA LYS A 613 -10.51 -13.31 -26.24
C LYS A 613 -10.49 -14.35 -25.12
N LEU A 614 -10.25 -15.61 -25.46
CA LEU A 614 -10.22 -16.72 -24.52
C LEU A 614 -8.89 -17.44 -24.64
N ASP A 615 -8.13 -17.50 -23.54
CA ASP A 615 -7.02 -18.45 -23.39
C ASP A 615 -7.59 -19.72 -22.75
N ILE A 616 -7.54 -20.85 -23.45
CA ILE A 616 -8.24 -22.09 -23.08
C ILE A 616 -7.26 -23.26 -23.06
N TYR A 617 -7.32 -24.02 -21.96
CA TYR A 617 -6.73 -25.35 -21.85
C TYR A 617 -7.83 -26.36 -21.54
N GLN A 618 -8.13 -27.25 -22.48
CA GLN A 618 -9.14 -28.28 -22.33
C GLN A 618 -8.51 -29.66 -22.44
N GLU A 619 -8.84 -30.56 -21.53
CA GLU A 619 -8.40 -31.94 -21.51
C GLU A 619 -9.58 -32.87 -21.28
N VAL A 620 -9.61 -33.98 -22.01
CA VAL A 620 -10.49 -35.13 -21.77
C VAL A 620 -9.61 -36.35 -21.64
N SER A 621 -9.64 -36.98 -20.48
CA SER A 621 -8.94 -38.23 -20.22
C SER A 621 -9.90 -39.33 -19.76
N THR A 622 -9.65 -40.53 -20.24
CA THR A 622 -10.45 -41.73 -19.93
C THR A 622 -9.54 -42.91 -19.63
N VAL A 623 -9.96 -43.77 -18.71
CA VAL A 623 -9.25 -45.01 -18.40
C VAL A 623 -9.56 -46.09 -19.42
N ASP A 624 -8.53 -46.72 -19.99
CA ASP A 624 -8.69 -47.94 -20.80
C ASP A 624 -8.56 -49.18 -19.90
N THR A 625 -9.71 -49.78 -19.59
CA THR A 625 -9.79 -50.97 -18.73
C THR A 625 -9.39 -52.26 -19.46
N ARG A 626 -9.28 -52.26 -20.79
CA ARG A 626 -8.91 -53.44 -21.59
C ARG A 626 -7.40 -53.55 -21.80
N ALA A 627 -6.71 -52.41 -21.79
CA ALA A 627 -5.26 -52.33 -21.95
C ALA A 627 -4.48 -52.46 -20.62
N SER A 628 -5.11 -52.92 -19.53
CA SER A 628 -4.43 -53.12 -18.24
C SER A 628 -3.33 -54.18 -18.38
N VAL A 629 -2.08 -53.73 -18.50
CA VAL A 629 -0.89 -54.58 -18.46
C VAL A 629 -0.59 -54.90 -16.99
N GLU A 630 0.14 -55.98 -16.74
CA GLU A 630 0.66 -56.38 -15.41
C GLU A 630 1.40 -55.24 -14.66
N ALA A 631 1.76 -54.15 -15.36
CA ALA A 631 2.43 -52.95 -14.86
C ALA A 631 1.51 -51.74 -14.53
N GLY A 632 0.19 -51.78 -14.81
CA GLY A 632 -0.72 -50.70 -14.44
C GLY A 632 -1.86 -50.40 -15.41
N THR A 633 -2.66 -49.40 -15.06
CA THR A 633 -3.80 -48.90 -15.84
C THR A 633 -3.32 -47.97 -16.96
N VAL A 634 -3.87 -48.07 -18.17
CA VAL A 634 -3.57 -47.16 -19.30
C VAL A 634 -4.64 -46.09 -19.38
N THR A 635 -4.27 -44.85 -19.68
CA THR A 635 -5.19 -43.72 -19.87
C THR A 635 -5.06 -43.13 -21.28
N ASN A 636 -6.19 -42.85 -21.90
CA ASN A 636 -6.26 -42.08 -23.13
C ASN A 636 -6.45 -40.61 -22.76
N LYS A 637 -5.58 -39.72 -23.26
CA LYS A 637 -5.62 -38.28 -22.98
C LYS A 637 -5.73 -37.51 -24.29
N ARG A 638 -6.70 -36.61 -24.37
CA ARG A 638 -6.92 -35.69 -25.48
C ARG A 638 -6.91 -34.28 -24.93
N ALA A 639 -6.01 -33.42 -25.41
CA ALA A 639 -5.87 -32.06 -24.88
C ALA A 639 -5.76 -31.02 -26.00
N ILE A 640 -6.29 -29.82 -25.76
CA ILE A 640 -6.27 -28.65 -26.63
C ILE A 640 -5.83 -27.46 -25.79
N ASP A 641 -4.78 -26.76 -26.23
CA ASP A 641 -4.30 -25.50 -25.64
C ASP A 641 -4.26 -24.44 -26.74
N THR A 642 -5.11 -23.42 -26.63
CA THR A 642 -5.27 -22.41 -27.69
C THR A 642 -5.76 -21.06 -27.14
N SER A 643 -5.52 -20.00 -27.91
CA SER A 643 -6.05 -18.66 -27.67
C SER A 643 -6.90 -18.25 -28.87
N ILE A 644 -8.18 -17.96 -28.65
CA ILE A 644 -9.13 -17.61 -29.71
C ILE A 644 -9.87 -16.32 -29.38
N LEU A 645 -10.39 -15.64 -30.42
CA LEU A 645 -11.22 -14.45 -30.29
C LEU A 645 -12.57 -14.75 -30.96
N LEU A 646 -13.66 -14.55 -30.22
CA LEU A 646 -15.02 -14.78 -30.71
C LEU A 646 -15.95 -13.61 -30.36
N ASP A 647 -17.04 -13.46 -31.10
CA ASP A 647 -18.12 -12.55 -30.73
C ASP A 647 -18.97 -13.13 -29.59
N ASP A 648 -19.67 -12.25 -28.86
CA ASP A 648 -20.60 -12.63 -27.80
C ASP A 648 -21.70 -13.58 -28.33
N GLY A 649 -21.85 -14.73 -27.69
CA GLY A 649 -22.85 -15.73 -28.03
C GLY A 649 -22.56 -16.55 -29.30
N GLN A 650 -21.45 -16.32 -30.00
CA GLN A 650 -21.06 -17.08 -31.19
C GLN A 650 -20.49 -18.46 -30.80
N ILE A 651 -20.87 -19.51 -31.54
CA ILE A 651 -20.27 -20.84 -31.39
C ILE A 651 -19.12 -20.97 -32.40
N MET A 652 -17.95 -21.40 -31.93
CA MET A 652 -16.79 -21.69 -32.78
C MET A 652 -16.27 -23.10 -32.51
N VAL A 653 -15.71 -23.73 -33.53
CA VAL A 653 -14.99 -25.00 -33.41
C VAL A 653 -13.57 -24.71 -32.92
N LEU A 654 -13.21 -25.23 -31.75
CA LEU A 654 -11.86 -25.17 -31.20
C LEU A 654 -10.90 -26.11 -31.94
N GLY A 655 -11.41 -27.29 -32.31
CA GLY A 655 -10.65 -28.32 -33.01
C GLY A 655 -11.42 -29.63 -33.12
N GLY A 656 -10.81 -30.61 -33.79
CA GLY A 656 -11.39 -31.94 -33.95
C GLY A 656 -10.37 -32.96 -34.44
N LEU A 657 -10.73 -34.24 -34.33
CA LEU A 657 -9.97 -35.38 -34.82
C LEU A 657 -10.92 -36.31 -35.57
N LEU A 658 -10.58 -36.64 -36.82
CA LEU A 658 -11.22 -37.72 -37.56
C LEU A 658 -10.19 -38.81 -37.76
N GLN A 659 -10.48 -40.01 -37.29
CA GLN A 659 -9.59 -41.15 -37.36
C GLN A 659 -10.33 -42.34 -37.95
N ASP A 660 -9.82 -42.85 -39.07
CA ASP A 660 -10.29 -44.07 -39.72
C ASP A 660 -9.17 -45.13 -39.69
N GLY A 661 -9.41 -46.21 -38.97
CA GLY A 661 -8.53 -47.38 -38.89
C GLY A 661 -9.12 -48.54 -39.67
N TYR A 662 -8.31 -49.16 -40.53
CA TYR A 662 -8.63 -50.43 -41.18
C TYR A 662 -7.54 -51.44 -40.83
N SER A 663 -7.93 -52.58 -40.27
CA SER A 663 -7.03 -53.72 -40.04
C SER A 663 -7.60 -54.97 -40.70
N GLN A 664 -6.73 -55.69 -41.40
CA GLN A 664 -7.06 -56.95 -42.04
C GLN A 664 -6.01 -57.98 -41.65
N SER A 665 -6.46 -59.09 -41.07
CA SER A 665 -5.65 -60.27 -40.79
C SER A 665 -6.17 -61.40 -41.68
N ASN A 666 -5.27 -62.03 -42.43
CA ASN A 666 -5.61 -63.14 -43.29
C ASN A 666 -4.60 -64.26 -43.07
N ASP A 667 -4.95 -65.23 -42.22
CA ASP A 667 -4.18 -66.44 -42.05
C ASP A 667 -4.66 -67.46 -43.07
N ALA A 668 -3.76 -68.09 -43.82
CA ALA A 668 -4.17 -68.98 -44.90
C ALA A 668 -3.14 -70.09 -45.12
N VAL A 669 -3.61 -71.25 -45.59
CA VAL A 669 -2.72 -72.33 -46.03
C VAL A 669 -2.13 -71.94 -47.40
N PRO A 670 -0.78 -71.95 -47.58
CA PRO A 670 -0.16 -71.68 -48.87
C PRO A 670 -0.69 -72.64 -49.94
N TRP A 671 -0.93 -72.15 -51.16
CA TRP A 671 -1.53 -72.87 -52.32
C TRP A 671 -3.02 -73.23 -52.22
N LEU A 672 -3.50 -73.80 -51.11
CA LEU A 672 -4.90 -74.25 -50.97
C LEU A 672 -5.89 -73.08 -50.85
N SER A 673 -5.42 -71.94 -50.35
CA SER A 673 -6.23 -70.74 -50.18
C SER A 673 -6.53 -69.98 -51.47
N ASP A 674 -5.75 -70.19 -52.53
CA ASP A 674 -5.87 -69.48 -53.81
C ASP A 674 -6.87 -70.13 -54.78
N ILE A 675 -7.39 -71.32 -54.46
CA ILE A 675 -8.36 -72.02 -55.31
C ILE A 675 -9.69 -71.25 -55.32
N PRO A 676 -10.19 -70.79 -56.49
CA PRO A 676 -11.48 -70.11 -56.55
C PRO A 676 -12.60 -71.02 -56.05
N GLY A 677 -13.47 -70.49 -55.19
CA GLY A 677 -14.58 -71.22 -54.56
C GLY A 677 -14.18 -71.99 -53.29
N LEU A 678 -13.17 -72.86 -53.36
CA LEU A 678 -12.76 -73.71 -52.23
C LEU A 678 -11.75 -73.07 -51.27
N GLY A 679 -11.03 -72.04 -51.71
CA GLY A 679 -10.01 -71.36 -50.91
C GLY A 679 -10.52 -70.69 -49.63
N ALA A 680 -11.82 -70.34 -49.59
CA ALA A 680 -12.48 -69.82 -48.39
C ALA A 680 -12.53 -70.83 -47.22
N LEU A 681 -12.40 -72.13 -47.51
CA LEU A 681 -12.33 -73.19 -46.51
C LEU A 681 -10.93 -73.35 -45.90
N PHE A 682 -9.91 -72.73 -46.48
CA PHE A 682 -8.50 -72.87 -46.07
C PHE A 682 -7.86 -71.53 -45.65
N ARG A 683 -8.69 -70.54 -45.30
CA ARG A 683 -8.27 -69.24 -44.78
C ARG A 683 -9.13 -68.81 -43.60
N ASN A 684 -8.56 -67.99 -42.72
CA ASN A 684 -9.25 -67.24 -41.69
C ASN A 684 -9.01 -65.75 -41.94
N GLU A 685 -10.09 -65.06 -42.28
CA GLU A 685 -10.06 -63.65 -42.59
C GLU A 685 -10.79 -62.85 -41.51
N LYS A 686 -10.08 -61.89 -40.92
CA LYS A 686 -10.61 -60.93 -39.97
C LYS A 686 -10.39 -59.52 -40.52
N ARG A 687 -11.47 -58.76 -40.66
CA ARG A 687 -11.44 -57.33 -41.03
C ARG A 687 -12.05 -56.53 -39.89
N SER A 688 -11.41 -55.42 -39.51
CA SER A 688 -11.91 -54.46 -38.54
C SER A 688 -11.78 -53.06 -39.10
N VAL A 689 -12.88 -52.30 -39.05
CA VAL A 689 -12.95 -50.88 -39.36
C VAL A 689 -13.29 -50.15 -38.07
N ASN A 690 -12.44 -49.24 -37.65
CA ASN A 690 -12.67 -48.42 -36.46
C ASN A 690 -12.69 -46.96 -36.91
N LYS A 691 -13.76 -46.23 -36.62
CA LYS A 691 -13.89 -44.80 -36.95
C LYS A 691 -14.16 -44.00 -35.69
N THR A 692 -13.48 -42.88 -35.55
CA THR A 692 -13.65 -41.96 -34.41
C THR A 692 -13.69 -40.53 -34.93
N ASN A 693 -14.79 -39.84 -34.67
CA ASN A 693 -14.98 -38.42 -34.99
C ASN A 693 -15.16 -37.63 -33.70
N LEU A 694 -14.24 -36.72 -33.42
CA LEU A 694 -14.27 -35.83 -32.28
C LEU A 694 -14.30 -34.39 -32.77
N MET A 695 -15.23 -33.59 -32.23
CA MET A 695 -15.28 -32.15 -32.42
C MET A 695 -15.48 -31.46 -31.09
N VAL A 696 -14.77 -30.36 -30.89
CA VAL A 696 -14.91 -29.49 -29.72
C VAL A 696 -15.39 -28.12 -30.18
N PHE A 697 -16.52 -27.70 -29.63
CA PHE A 697 -17.12 -26.39 -29.84
C PHE A 697 -17.03 -25.57 -28.57
N LEU A 698 -16.99 -24.25 -28.70
CA LEU A 698 -17.06 -23.34 -27.57
C LEU A 698 -17.90 -22.12 -27.90
N ARG A 699 -18.60 -21.63 -26.89
CA ARG A 699 -19.46 -20.45 -26.93
C ARG A 699 -19.25 -19.59 -25.69
N PRO A 700 -18.71 -18.37 -25.80
CA PRO A 700 -18.74 -17.39 -24.72
C PRO A 700 -20.08 -16.64 -24.71
N TYR A 701 -20.51 -16.21 -23.52
CA TYR A 701 -21.63 -15.31 -23.35
C TYR A 701 -21.31 -14.26 -22.27
N ILE A 702 -21.39 -12.98 -22.62
CA ILE A 702 -21.05 -11.86 -21.73
C ILE A 702 -22.26 -11.48 -20.87
N ILE A 703 -22.04 -11.41 -19.55
CA ILE A 703 -23.02 -10.94 -18.57
C ILE A 703 -22.55 -9.59 -18.02
N ARG A 704 -23.23 -8.52 -18.43
CA ARG A 704 -23.00 -7.15 -17.90
C ARG A 704 -23.97 -6.79 -16.78
N ASP A 705 -25.22 -7.24 -16.87
CA ASP A 705 -26.28 -6.93 -15.92
C ASP A 705 -26.67 -8.14 -15.05
N SER A 706 -27.10 -7.84 -13.83
CA SER A 706 -27.74 -8.74 -12.88
C SER A 706 -28.97 -9.45 -13.44
N GLY A 707 -29.78 -8.76 -14.28
CA GLY A 707 -30.97 -9.35 -14.91
C GLY A 707 -30.62 -10.47 -15.89
N ALA A 708 -29.63 -10.23 -16.77
CA ALA A 708 -29.12 -11.23 -17.71
C ALA A 708 -28.58 -12.46 -16.96
N GLY A 709 -27.74 -12.26 -15.94
CA GLY A 709 -27.21 -13.37 -15.13
C GLY A 709 -28.31 -14.16 -14.42
N ARG A 710 -29.31 -13.48 -13.86
CA ARG A 710 -30.47 -14.14 -13.24
C ARG A 710 -31.24 -15.01 -14.23
N SER A 711 -31.48 -14.53 -15.45
CA SER A 711 -32.23 -15.29 -16.46
C SER A 711 -31.55 -16.62 -16.84
N ILE A 712 -30.22 -16.62 -16.99
CA ILE A 712 -29.41 -17.81 -17.31
C ILE A 712 -29.44 -18.79 -16.16
N THR A 713 -29.19 -18.31 -14.93
CA THR A 713 -29.23 -19.13 -13.72
C THR A 713 -30.60 -19.76 -13.52
N LEU A 714 -31.69 -19.00 -13.70
CA LEU A 714 -33.06 -19.51 -13.60
C LEU A 714 -33.35 -20.60 -14.64
N ASN A 715 -32.91 -20.42 -15.87
CA ASN A 715 -33.09 -21.42 -16.92
C ASN A 715 -32.40 -22.74 -16.56
N ARG A 716 -31.14 -22.69 -16.11
CA ARG A 716 -30.36 -23.87 -15.70
C ARG A 716 -30.93 -24.52 -14.44
N TYR A 717 -31.40 -23.72 -13.49
CA TYR A 717 -32.05 -24.20 -12.26
C TYR A 717 -33.32 -24.98 -12.57
N GLU A 718 -34.21 -24.41 -13.39
CA GLU A 718 -35.45 -25.07 -13.80
C GLU A 718 -35.20 -26.32 -14.65
N PHE A 719 -34.14 -26.32 -15.48
CA PHE A 719 -33.71 -27.52 -16.21
C PHE A 719 -33.37 -28.66 -15.24
N MET A 720 -32.54 -28.41 -14.22
CA MET A 720 -32.16 -29.42 -13.22
C MET A 720 -33.35 -29.88 -12.39
N ARG A 721 -34.22 -28.95 -11.97
CA ARG A 721 -35.43 -29.28 -11.20
C ARG A 721 -36.39 -30.16 -11.99
N ARG A 722 -36.57 -29.90 -13.30
CA ARG A 722 -37.37 -30.75 -14.20
C ARG A 722 -36.75 -32.12 -14.41
N ALA A 723 -35.42 -32.18 -14.59
CA ALA A 723 -34.71 -33.45 -14.69
C ALA A 723 -34.87 -34.31 -13.42
N GLN A 724 -34.78 -33.71 -12.23
CA GLN A 724 -35.04 -34.40 -10.96
C GLN A 724 -36.51 -34.82 -10.81
N GLY A 725 -37.44 -33.99 -11.29
CA GLY A 725 -38.87 -34.33 -11.29
C GLY A 725 -39.19 -35.58 -12.10
N GLY A 726 -38.53 -35.76 -13.25
CA GLY A 726 -38.65 -36.97 -14.07
C GLY A 726 -37.96 -38.21 -13.49
N LEU A 727 -37.13 -38.05 -12.46
CA LEU A 727 -36.42 -39.13 -11.76
C LEU A 727 -37.05 -39.48 -10.41
N GLN A 728 -38.24 -38.93 -10.12
CA GLN A 728 -38.98 -39.37 -8.96
C GLN A 728 -39.38 -40.84 -9.15
N PRO A 729 -39.16 -41.69 -8.13
CA PRO A 729 -39.56 -43.08 -8.24
C PRO A 729 -41.06 -43.17 -8.44
N GLU A 730 -41.48 -44.00 -9.40
CA GLU A 730 -42.89 -44.28 -9.58
C GLU A 730 -43.46 -44.96 -8.33
N HIS A 731 -44.69 -44.60 -7.98
CA HIS A 731 -45.39 -45.22 -6.86
C HIS A 731 -45.47 -46.73 -7.09
N SER A 732 -44.86 -47.51 -6.19
CA SER A 732 -44.85 -48.97 -6.24
C SER A 732 -45.64 -49.52 -5.06
N TRP A 733 -46.62 -50.37 -5.31
CA TRP A 733 -47.40 -51.01 -4.24
C TRP A 733 -46.55 -51.91 -3.32
N ALA A 734 -45.39 -52.36 -3.80
CA ALA A 734 -44.50 -53.29 -3.10
C ALA A 734 -43.32 -52.59 -2.37
N MET A 735 -43.12 -51.29 -2.58
CA MET A 735 -42.02 -50.53 -1.96
C MET A 735 -42.58 -49.26 -1.30
N PRO A 736 -42.02 -48.81 -0.17
CA PRO A 736 -42.43 -47.56 0.45
C PRO A 736 -42.15 -46.38 -0.48
N ASP A 737 -43.06 -45.41 -0.49
CA ASP A 737 -42.89 -44.15 -1.23
C ASP A 737 -41.72 -43.37 -0.64
N VAL A 738 -40.59 -43.38 -1.35
CA VAL A 738 -39.42 -42.57 -1.04
C VAL A 738 -39.36 -41.42 -2.03
N GLN A 739 -39.26 -40.18 -1.54
CA GLN A 739 -39.09 -39.04 -2.44
C GLN A 739 -37.60 -38.85 -2.73
N ALA A 740 -37.24 -38.86 -4.02
CA ALA A 740 -35.92 -38.43 -4.44
C ALA A 740 -35.74 -36.93 -4.13
N PRO A 741 -34.52 -36.48 -3.79
CA PRO A 741 -34.26 -35.07 -3.52
C PRO A 741 -34.55 -34.24 -4.78
N GLN A 742 -35.39 -33.21 -4.63
CA GLN A 742 -35.71 -32.26 -5.69
C GLN A 742 -35.40 -30.82 -5.24
N LEU A 743 -34.85 -30.03 -6.15
CA LEU A 743 -34.65 -28.60 -5.96
C LEU A 743 -35.99 -27.90 -5.65
N PRO A 744 -36.00 -26.94 -4.71
CA PRO A 744 -37.20 -26.16 -4.42
C PRO A 744 -37.71 -25.40 -5.65
N SER A 745 -38.96 -24.92 -5.63
CA SER A 745 -39.41 -24.00 -6.67
C SER A 745 -38.62 -22.70 -6.61
N VAL A 746 -38.42 -22.05 -7.75
CA VAL A 746 -37.70 -20.76 -7.84
C VAL A 746 -38.25 -19.73 -6.86
N GLU A 747 -39.57 -19.69 -6.67
CA GLU A 747 -40.23 -18.78 -5.73
C GLU A 747 -39.87 -19.02 -4.26
N LYS A 748 -39.52 -20.27 -3.91
CA LYS A 748 -39.09 -20.67 -2.57
C LYS A 748 -37.56 -20.56 -2.41
N ALA A 749 -36.81 -20.74 -3.49
CA ALA A 749 -35.35 -20.65 -3.52
C ALA A 749 -34.86 -19.20 -3.45
N ILE A 750 -35.61 -18.27 -4.02
CA ILE A 750 -35.30 -16.83 -3.97
C ILE A 750 -36.14 -16.26 -2.82
N PRO A 751 -35.54 -15.93 -1.65
CA PRO A 751 -36.27 -15.19 -0.64
C PRO A 751 -36.75 -13.90 -1.32
N ARG A 752 -38.08 -13.69 -1.35
CA ARG A 752 -38.64 -12.42 -1.83
C ARG A 752 -37.97 -11.34 -1.01
N GLY A 753 -37.05 -10.58 -1.62
CA GLY A 753 -36.52 -9.38 -0.99
C GLY A 753 -37.71 -8.54 -0.58
N ARG A 754 -37.79 -8.18 0.70
CA ARG A 754 -38.67 -7.07 1.09
C ARG A 754 -38.25 -5.88 0.21
N PRO A 755 -39.20 -5.24 -0.49
CA PRO A 755 -38.89 -4.04 -1.27
C PRO A 755 -38.28 -2.96 -0.39
#